data_AF-A0AAU1PLN1-F1
#
_entry.id   AF-A0AAU1PLN1-F1
#
_cell.length_a   1.000
_cell.length_b   1.000
_cell.length_c   1.000
_cell.angle_alpha   90.00
_cell.angle_beta   90.00
_cell.angle_gamma   90.00
#
_symmetry.space_group_name_H-M   'P 1'
#
loop_
_entity.id
_entity.type
_entity.pdbx_description
1 polymer ?
#
loop_
_entity_poly.entity_id
_entity_poly.type
_entity_poly.pdbx_seq_one_letter_code
_entity_poly.pdbx_strand_id
1 'polypeptide(L)'
;MTDERKSRGRGRAVRSRRARAVAVAALTAGALTGAGLAAQAAPAGADGSRAEPGSTLQREFAAAAGEFHVPLGVLMAVAYHQSLWDAHGGQPSTTGNYNVMGLTHLDAADPRSATRDAAGRGNDLRGEGVTRARARTPADTAPADSARTRARTPADTAPADSAPSANAAAYRTLDAAAALTGRPPATLRTDTGQNIRGGAALLARYARESTGGRRLPTDPGDWYPAVERFSQSPDPRGARQYADRVYATLRSGASRVTADGRRVTLAPEPEVAPRAATPKSPGPISPTEPGTTSATATDDDTPDTPECPAGLACDVVPAAYAQTDTSDKSKYGNYDKANRPADGDTIRYLVIHDTEGGYAGSLRSFQDPTTYAAPHYIVRSSDGMVTQTVPTKDIAWHAGNYYVNTHSLGIEHEGVALSGATWYTESLYESSAALVRYLAGRFGVPLDRQHIIGHDDVPAPQTANIAGMHWDPGPYWNWAHYMDLLGAPLGATGGVPVVGGTVTIDPPFTSANEPVVTGCSPSPCKAQPTDFVYLRTGPSPTAPLISDPVMAGAGLANGTTQASDVSDKAVAGQTFVVAEVRGDWTAIWYGGQKAWFADPGGAYAVVGGAARQVVTPAGDTAVPVYGRAYPEASAYPAVLADVARRSTQTVAPLGWTLPAGQSYVADAPVTGDYFYAENIDQSAPGDDTRVVGTTVYYPIRWNHRIAFVKASDVTAGRATEDGTASEARAAAEAPAAAAR
;
A
#
# COMPACT_ATOMS: atom_id res chain seq x y z
N MET A 1 -60.94 -9.48 -19.99
CA MET A 1 -62.20 -10.17 -19.62
C MET A 1 -61.94 -11.67 -19.66
N THR A 2 -62.52 -12.43 -18.71
CA THR A 2 -63.03 -13.82 -18.81
C THR A 2 -62.25 -14.89 -19.63
N ASP A 3 -62.00 -16.10 -19.10
CA ASP A 3 -62.19 -16.62 -17.74
C ASP A 3 -61.38 -17.93 -17.53
N GLU A 4 -61.46 -18.48 -16.32
CA GLU A 4 -61.05 -19.84 -15.90
C GLU A 4 -61.85 -20.96 -16.64
N ARG A 5 -61.70 -22.29 -16.47
CA ARG A 5 -61.51 -23.21 -15.31
C ARG A 5 -61.19 -24.62 -15.91
N LYS A 6 -60.57 -25.63 -15.28
CA LYS A 6 -59.75 -25.84 -14.05
C LYS A 6 -59.20 -27.31 -14.12
N SER A 7 -58.57 -27.85 -13.05
CA SER A 7 -58.25 -29.29 -12.78
C SER A 7 -56.82 -29.80 -13.09
N ARG A 8 -56.12 -30.56 -12.23
CA ARG A 8 -56.24 -30.88 -10.77
C ARG A 8 -54.83 -31.31 -10.30
N GLY A 9 -54.44 -31.04 -9.05
CA GLY A 9 -53.12 -31.40 -8.52
C GLY A 9 -53.13 -31.87 -7.06
N ARG A 10 -51.94 -32.13 -6.50
CA ARG A 10 -51.63 -32.28 -5.06
C ARG A 10 -50.11 -32.32 -4.88
N GLY A 11 -49.58 -31.81 -3.76
CA GLY A 11 -48.15 -31.85 -3.44
C GLY A 11 -47.91 -32.04 -1.94
N ARG A 12 -46.64 -32.16 -1.53
CA ARG A 12 -46.21 -32.03 -0.13
C ARG A 12 -44.71 -31.73 0.00
N ALA A 13 -44.25 -31.42 1.21
CA ALA A 13 -43.02 -30.70 1.47
C ALA A 13 -41.92 -31.50 2.21
N VAL A 14 -40.68 -31.14 1.93
CA VAL A 14 -39.50 -31.00 2.84
C VAL A 14 -39.30 -32.06 3.95
N ARG A 15 -38.17 -32.77 3.88
CA ARG A 15 -37.11 -32.80 4.94
C ARG A 15 -35.90 -33.66 4.53
N SER A 16 -34.70 -33.09 4.62
CA SER A 16 -33.44 -33.85 4.62
C SER A 16 -33.13 -34.38 6.03
N ARG A 17 -32.31 -35.43 6.14
CA ARG A 17 -31.79 -35.97 7.41
C ARG A 17 -30.28 -36.17 7.32
N ARG A 18 -29.56 -35.77 8.37
CA ARG A 18 -28.16 -36.15 8.61
C ARG A 18 -28.08 -37.64 9.00
N ALA A 19 -27.01 -38.31 8.64
CA ALA A 19 -26.59 -39.57 9.25
C ALA A 19 -25.28 -39.36 10.02
N ARG A 20 -25.14 -40.00 11.18
CA ARG A 20 -23.88 -40.21 11.90
C ARG A 20 -23.54 -41.70 11.82
N ALA A 21 -22.27 -42.04 11.76
CA ALA A 21 -21.78 -43.39 12.04
C ALA A 21 -20.89 -43.34 13.30
N VAL A 22 -20.96 -44.38 14.11
CA VAL A 22 -20.17 -44.59 15.34
C VAL A 22 -19.80 -46.06 15.38
N ALA A 23 -18.55 -46.38 15.72
CA ALA A 23 -18.08 -47.73 16.01
C ALA A 23 -17.15 -47.70 17.23
N VAL A 24 -17.26 -48.70 18.11
CA VAL A 24 -16.59 -48.78 19.42
C VAL A 24 -16.32 -50.26 19.77
N ALA A 25 -15.33 -50.50 20.65
CA ALA A 25 -14.87 -51.78 21.19
C ALA A 25 -13.92 -52.59 20.28
N ALA A 26 -12.94 -53.34 20.80
CA ALA A 26 -12.85 -53.92 22.16
C ALA A 26 -11.49 -53.79 22.87
N LEU A 27 -11.48 -54.13 24.16
CA LEU A 27 -10.31 -54.20 25.04
C LEU A 27 -9.76 -55.63 25.14
N THR A 28 -8.44 -55.76 25.29
CA THR A 28 -7.79 -56.90 26.00
C THR A 28 -6.58 -56.36 26.77
N ALA A 29 -6.14 -57.10 27.80
CA ALA A 29 -5.01 -56.73 28.65
C ALA A 29 -4.13 -57.96 28.95
N GLY A 30 -2.82 -57.74 29.05
CA GLY A 30 -1.79 -58.73 29.36
C GLY A 30 -0.47 -58.02 29.67
N ALA A 31 0.38 -58.60 30.51
CA ALA A 31 1.45 -57.86 31.17
C ALA A 31 2.83 -58.55 31.16
N LEU A 32 3.87 -57.73 31.28
CA LEU A 32 5.23 -58.03 31.79
C LEU A 32 6.03 -59.17 31.13
N THR A 33 7.10 -58.78 30.42
CA THR A 33 8.48 -59.20 30.75
C THR A 33 9.45 -58.20 30.11
N GLY A 34 10.63 -58.00 30.72
CA GLY A 34 11.63 -57.07 30.23
C GLY A 34 12.98 -57.74 30.00
N ALA A 35 13.68 -57.34 28.94
CA ALA A 35 15.10 -57.54 28.73
C ALA A 35 15.62 -56.34 27.94
N GLY A 36 16.67 -55.68 28.43
CA GLY A 36 17.26 -54.50 27.78
C GLY A 36 18.68 -54.77 27.29
N LEU A 37 19.17 -53.96 26.35
CA LEU A 37 20.59 -53.85 26.03
C LEU A 37 20.92 -52.42 25.57
N ALA A 38 22.11 -51.97 25.95
CA ALA A 38 22.53 -50.57 26.04
C ALA A 38 22.35 -49.68 24.79
N ALA A 39 21.86 -48.46 25.03
CA ALA A 39 22.27 -47.28 24.28
C ALA A 39 23.35 -46.53 25.08
N GLN A 40 24.38 -46.02 24.42
CA GLN A 40 25.52 -45.36 25.07
C GLN A 40 25.21 -43.88 25.36
N ALA A 41 25.65 -43.38 26.52
CA ALA A 41 25.40 -42.00 26.92
C ALA A 41 26.40 -41.02 26.28
N ALA A 42 25.88 -39.99 25.62
CA ALA A 42 26.59 -38.73 25.38
C ALA A 42 26.24 -37.73 26.51
N PRO A 43 27.13 -36.80 26.89
CA PRO A 43 26.94 -35.98 28.09
C PRO A 43 25.85 -34.92 27.90
N ALA A 44 25.06 -34.70 28.95
CA ALA A 44 24.08 -33.61 29.00
C ALA A 44 24.80 -32.25 29.09
N GLY A 45 24.73 -31.47 28.01
CA GLY A 45 24.82 -30.01 28.12
C GLY A 45 23.59 -29.51 28.89
N ALA A 46 23.80 -28.60 29.84
CA ALA A 46 22.77 -28.27 30.83
C ALA A 46 21.53 -27.60 30.21
N ASP A 47 20.34 -28.05 30.63
CA ASP A 47 19.08 -27.37 30.36
C ASP A 47 19.10 -25.95 30.95
N GLY A 48 19.27 -24.98 30.06
CA GLY A 48 19.29 -23.55 30.36
C GLY A 48 17.94 -22.86 30.14
N SER A 49 16.83 -23.60 30.05
CA SER A 49 15.49 -23.08 29.73
C SER A 49 14.85 -22.28 30.89
N ARG A 50 15.57 -21.27 31.38
CA ARG A 50 15.01 -20.19 32.19
C ARG A 50 14.04 -19.41 31.32
N ALA A 51 12.83 -19.16 31.82
CA ALA A 51 11.89 -18.31 31.11
C ALA A 51 12.53 -16.93 30.86
N GLU A 52 12.59 -16.51 29.60
CA GLU A 52 13.17 -15.23 29.19
C GLU A 52 12.48 -14.08 29.95
N PRO A 53 13.21 -13.24 30.70
CA PRO A 53 12.62 -12.08 31.34
C PRO A 53 12.06 -11.14 30.28
N GLY A 54 10.74 -10.95 30.28
CA GLY A 54 10.01 -10.13 29.30
C GLY A 54 10.76 -8.82 29.00
N SER A 55 10.87 -8.48 27.72
CA SER A 55 11.83 -7.50 27.19
C SER A 55 11.75 -6.15 27.92
N THR A 56 12.84 -5.38 27.94
CA THR A 56 12.92 -4.14 28.75
C THR A 56 11.72 -3.21 28.53
N LEU A 57 11.27 -3.12 27.28
CA LEU A 57 10.05 -2.43 26.85
C LEU A 57 8.77 -2.95 27.53
N GLN A 58 8.56 -4.26 27.64
CA GLN A 58 7.43 -4.85 28.39
C GLN A 58 7.49 -4.51 29.89
N ARG A 59 8.69 -4.41 30.47
CA ARG A 59 8.87 -4.00 31.88
C ARG A 59 8.60 -2.51 32.09
N GLU A 60 8.93 -1.66 31.11
CA GLU A 60 8.57 -0.25 31.09
C GLU A 60 7.05 -0.05 30.99
N PHE A 61 6.37 -0.80 30.11
CA PHE A 61 4.91 -0.87 30.07
C PHE A 61 4.30 -1.31 31.40
N ALA A 62 4.77 -2.40 32.01
CA ALA A 62 4.27 -2.88 33.29
C ALA A 62 4.49 -1.88 34.44
N ALA A 63 5.62 -1.18 34.47
CA ALA A 63 5.91 -0.15 35.45
C ALA A 63 5.00 1.08 35.31
N ALA A 64 4.81 1.58 34.08
CA ALA A 64 3.92 2.71 33.81
C ALA A 64 2.44 2.37 34.04
N ALA A 65 2.01 1.16 33.66
CA ALA A 65 0.67 0.63 33.95
C ALA A 65 0.40 0.62 35.46
N GLY A 66 1.35 0.11 36.26
CA GLY A 66 1.27 0.12 37.72
C GLY A 66 1.30 1.52 38.35
N GLU A 67 2.14 2.43 37.83
CA GLU A 67 2.23 3.81 38.33
C GLU A 67 0.93 4.59 38.09
N PHE A 68 0.47 4.64 36.84
CA PHE A 68 -0.71 5.44 36.45
C PHE A 68 -2.04 4.69 36.59
N HIS A 69 -2.00 3.44 37.07
CA HIS A 69 -3.14 2.56 37.29
C HIS A 69 -3.96 2.32 36.01
N VAL A 70 -3.26 2.11 34.89
CA VAL A 70 -3.80 1.78 33.57
C VAL A 70 -3.73 0.26 33.38
N PRO A 71 -4.77 -0.42 32.83
CA PRO A 71 -4.66 -1.82 32.44
C PRO A 71 -3.51 -2.03 31.45
N LEU A 72 -2.63 -2.99 31.73
CA LEU A 72 -1.43 -3.24 30.92
C LEU A 72 -1.77 -3.53 29.45
N GLY A 73 -2.77 -4.40 29.21
CA GLY A 73 -3.22 -4.73 27.87
C GLY A 73 -3.73 -3.51 27.09
N VAL A 74 -4.53 -2.64 27.71
CA VAL A 74 -5.01 -1.38 27.10
C VAL A 74 -3.85 -0.46 26.74
N LEU A 75 -2.87 -0.28 27.64
CA LEU A 75 -1.70 0.56 27.39
C LEU A 75 -0.85 0.03 26.21
N MET A 76 -0.62 -1.29 26.18
CA MET A 76 0.14 -1.94 25.10
C MET A 76 -0.63 -1.93 23.77
N ALA A 77 -1.95 -2.16 23.78
CA ALA A 77 -2.76 -2.11 22.56
C ALA A 77 -2.85 -0.70 21.97
N VAL A 78 -2.94 0.35 22.80
CA VAL A 78 -2.83 1.74 22.32
C VAL A 78 -1.47 1.99 21.68
N ALA A 79 -0.37 1.55 22.31
CA ALA A 79 0.97 1.72 21.73
C ALA A 79 1.17 0.94 20.42
N TYR A 80 0.55 -0.23 20.27
CA TYR A 80 0.58 -1.02 19.04
C TYR A 80 -0.04 -0.24 17.87
N HIS A 81 -1.21 0.36 18.06
CA HIS A 81 -1.87 1.15 17.01
C HIS A 81 -1.18 2.47 16.68
N GLN A 82 -0.35 3.00 17.59
CA GLN A 82 0.35 4.29 17.41
C GLN A 82 1.74 4.18 16.77
N SER A 83 2.45 3.05 16.95
CA SER A 83 3.85 2.89 16.53
C SER A 83 4.26 1.45 16.17
N LEU A 84 3.35 0.48 16.26
CA LEU A 84 3.66 -0.96 16.21
C LEU A 84 4.73 -1.37 17.27
N TRP A 85 4.74 -0.65 18.39
CA TRP A 85 5.72 -0.69 19.49
C TRP A 85 7.14 -0.19 19.17
N ASP A 86 7.35 0.45 18.01
CA ASP A 86 8.66 0.99 17.65
C ASP A 86 8.95 2.36 18.29
N ALA A 87 10.20 2.58 18.70
CA ALA A 87 10.62 3.77 19.43
C ALA A 87 11.11 4.92 18.53
N HIS A 88 11.32 4.65 17.23
CA HIS A 88 11.80 5.55 16.17
C HIS A 88 13.14 6.29 16.43
N GLY A 89 13.71 6.24 17.63
CA GLY A 89 14.91 6.98 18.02
C GLY A 89 14.64 8.46 18.30
N GLY A 90 13.42 8.81 18.69
CA GLY A 90 13.01 10.19 19.00
C GLY A 90 12.92 11.15 17.82
N GLN A 91 12.92 10.64 16.58
CA GLN A 91 12.45 11.38 15.41
C GLN A 91 10.91 11.51 15.45
N PRO A 92 10.32 12.53 14.80
CA PRO A 92 8.88 12.64 14.61
C PRO A 92 8.38 11.80 13.42
N SER A 93 7.07 11.53 13.39
CA SER A 93 6.31 11.22 12.16
C SER A 93 6.01 12.49 11.35
N THR A 94 5.33 12.35 10.20
CA THR A 94 4.71 13.48 9.49
C THR A 94 3.69 14.24 10.33
N THR A 95 2.85 13.51 11.08
CA THR A 95 1.84 14.05 12.01
C THR A 95 2.42 14.56 13.32
N GLY A 96 3.75 14.51 13.50
CA GLY A 96 4.44 14.96 14.71
C GLY A 96 4.37 13.98 15.90
N ASN A 97 4.00 12.71 15.68
CA ASN A 97 4.03 11.65 16.69
C ASN A 97 5.49 11.37 17.11
N TYR A 98 5.75 11.08 18.39
CA TYR A 98 7.07 10.68 18.88
C TYR A 98 7.03 9.40 19.72
N ASN A 99 7.90 8.44 19.35
CA ASN A 99 8.24 7.24 20.13
C ASN A 99 7.00 6.35 20.42
N VAL A 100 7.13 5.33 21.27
CA VAL A 100 6.21 4.17 21.35
C VAL A 100 4.73 4.51 21.56
N MET A 101 4.40 5.58 22.29
CA MET A 101 3.01 6.03 22.54
C MET A 101 2.48 7.02 21.49
N GLY A 102 3.23 7.34 20.44
CA GLY A 102 2.81 8.25 19.36
C GLY A 102 2.59 9.70 19.78
N LEU A 103 3.16 10.16 20.90
CA LEU A 103 2.82 11.45 21.52
C LEU A 103 3.09 12.64 20.57
N THR A 104 2.06 13.42 20.26
CA THR A 104 2.10 14.46 19.22
C THR A 104 2.75 15.75 19.69
N HIS A 105 3.59 16.33 18.83
CA HIS A 105 4.03 17.71 18.92
C HIS A 105 4.28 18.29 17.52
N LEU A 106 3.37 19.16 17.06
CA LEU A 106 3.60 20.04 15.92
C LEU A 106 3.97 21.45 16.40
N ASP A 107 5.17 21.90 16.06
CA ASP A 107 5.57 23.29 16.23
C ASP A 107 4.89 24.15 15.15
N ALA A 108 4.38 25.33 15.53
CA ALA A 108 3.61 26.21 14.61
C ALA A 108 4.46 26.86 13.48
N ALA A 109 5.73 26.46 13.36
CA ALA A 109 6.66 26.82 12.31
C ALA A 109 7.28 25.59 11.62
N ASP A 110 6.73 24.39 11.85
CA ASP A 110 7.21 23.16 11.20
C ASP A 110 6.77 23.13 9.73
N PRO A 111 7.71 23.16 8.75
CA PRO A 111 7.37 23.12 7.33
C PRO A 111 6.79 21.77 6.86
N ARG A 112 6.65 20.75 7.75
CA ARG A 112 5.85 19.53 7.48
C ARG A 112 4.34 19.76 7.58
N SER A 113 3.90 20.83 8.27
CA SER A 113 2.47 21.19 8.38
C SER A 113 1.96 21.98 7.17
N ALA A 114 2.88 22.58 6.42
CA ALA A 114 2.66 22.86 5.01
C ALA A 114 2.87 21.55 4.23
N THR A 115 2.11 21.36 3.15
CA THR A 115 2.56 20.49 2.08
C THR A 115 3.92 21.00 1.60
N ARG A 116 4.91 20.12 1.42
CA ARG A 116 6.00 20.44 0.49
C ARG A 116 5.36 20.72 -0.86
N ASP A 117 5.66 21.85 -1.48
CA ASP A 117 4.91 22.33 -2.64
C ASP A 117 4.97 21.33 -3.82
N ALA A 118 3.93 20.49 -3.91
CA ALA A 118 3.56 19.76 -5.12
C ALA A 118 3.36 20.75 -6.29
N ALA A 119 2.91 21.97 -5.97
CA ALA A 119 2.98 23.17 -6.81
C ALA A 119 4.43 23.63 -7.10
N GLY A 120 5.23 22.77 -7.73
CA GLY A 120 6.63 23.02 -8.07
C GLY A 120 7.17 22.19 -9.23
N ARG A 121 6.65 20.97 -9.43
CA ARG A 121 6.90 20.16 -10.63
C ARG A 121 5.70 20.25 -11.59
N GLY A 122 5.77 19.61 -12.75
CA GLY A 122 4.70 19.60 -13.75
C GLY A 122 3.56 18.65 -13.38
N ASN A 123 2.85 18.94 -12.29
CA ASN A 123 1.88 18.05 -11.61
C ASN A 123 0.55 17.79 -12.37
N ASP A 124 0.59 17.74 -13.69
CA ASP A 124 -0.53 17.28 -14.51
C ASP A 124 -0.65 15.74 -14.42
N LEU A 125 -1.29 15.25 -13.35
CA LEU A 125 -1.43 13.81 -13.10
C LEU A 125 -2.47 13.13 -14.00
N ARG A 126 -3.13 13.87 -14.91
CA ARG A 126 -3.95 13.29 -15.97
C ARG A 126 -3.10 12.38 -16.85
N GLY A 127 -1.90 12.81 -17.24
CA GLY A 127 -0.91 11.89 -17.81
C GLY A 127 -1.17 11.42 -19.26
N GLU A 128 -1.69 12.28 -20.14
CA GLU A 128 -1.78 11.98 -21.59
C GLU A 128 -0.42 12.08 -22.32
N GLY A 129 0.59 12.64 -21.64
CA GLY A 129 1.96 12.81 -22.11
C GLY A 129 2.37 14.25 -22.46
N VAL A 130 1.45 15.22 -22.36
CA VAL A 130 1.72 16.66 -22.50
C VAL A 130 1.01 17.40 -21.37
N THR A 131 1.68 18.34 -20.71
CA THR A 131 1.12 19.12 -19.60
C THR A 131 0.15 20.20 -20.07
N ARG A 132 -1.13 20.13 -19.66
CA ARG A 132 -2.14 21.20 -19.78
C ARG A 132 -1.75 22.43 -18.95
N ALA A 133 -1.00 22.23 -17.86
CA ALA A 133 -0.46 23.28 -17.01
C ALA A 133 0.68 24.10 -17.67
N ARG A 134 0.29 25.16 -18.41
CA ARG A 134 1.13 26.22 -19.02
C ARG A 134 2.32 25.75 -19.89
N ALA A 135 2.25 26.04 -21.19
CA ALA A 135 3.42 26.02 -22.06
C ALA A 135 4.52 26.98 -21.55
N ARG A 136 5.63 26.44 -21.06
CA ARG A 136 6.84 27.21 -20.72
C ARG A 136 7.64 27.52 -21.97
N THR A 137 8.33 28.67 -21.98
CA THR A 137 9.19 29.07 -23.09
C THR A 137 10.58 28.41 -23.00
N PRO A 138 11.35 28.30 -24.10
CA PRO A 138 12.61 27.53 -24.13
C PRO A 138 13.75 28.06 -23.24
N ALA A 139 13.56 29.15 -22.50
CA ALA A 139 14.59 29.76 -21.64
C ALA A 139 14.85 29.00 -20.32
N ASP A 140 13.89 28.19 -19.87
CA ASP A 140 13.98 27.44 -18.60
C ASP A 140 14.84 26.17 -18.69
N THR A 141 15.37 25.82 -19.87
CA THR A 141 16.12 24.57 -20.12
C THR A 141 17.59 24.64 -19.69
N ALA A 142 17.82 24.90 -18.39
CA ALA A 142 19.11 24.68 -17.74
C ALA A 142 19.03 23.45 -16.80
N PRO A 143 20.04 22.56 -16.78
CA PRO A 143 20.03 21.40 -15.89
C PRO A 143 20.10 21.85 -14.42
N ALA A 144 19.04 21.57 -13.66
CA ALA A 144 18.93 21.94 -12.26
C ALA A 144 19.80 21.02 -11.37
N ASP A 145 21.05 21.45 -11.18
CA ASP A 145 22.09 20.87 -10.31
C ASP A 145 21.52 20.38 -8.95
N SER A 146 21.47 19.05 -8.76
CA SER A 146 20.69 18.35 -7.72
C SER A 146 21.31 18.40 -6.32
N ALA A 147 21.92 19.54 -5.95
CA ALA A 147 22.73 19.68 -4.73
C ALA A 147 22.71 21.09 -4.09
N ARG A 148 21.57 21.82 -4.09
CA ARG A 148 21.49 23.17 -3.46
C ARG A 148 20.25 23.47 -2.64
N THR A 149 20.26 23.05 -1.37
CA THR A 149 19.52 23.74 -0.30
C THR A 149 20.13 25.13 -0.05
N ARG A 150 19.62 26.18 -0.71
CA ARG A 150 19.84 27.57 -0.28
C ARG A 150 18.73 27.98 0.68
N ALA A 151 19.08 28.43 1.87
CA ALA A 151 18.14 29.12 2.75
C ALA A 151 17.70 30.45 2.09
N ARG A 152 16.39 30.67 1.95
CA ARG A 152 15.83 32.01 1.70
C ARG A 152 15.71 32.75 3.03
N THR A 153 16.03 34.04 3.02
CA THR A 153 15.90 34.94 4.17
C THR A 153 14.44 35.34 4.42
N PRO A 154 14.04 35.60 5.68
CA PRO A 154 12.66 35.92 6.03
C PRO A 154 12.29 37.38 5.70
N ALA A 155 11.85 37.62 4.46
CA ALA A 155 11.35 38.94 4.01
C ALA A 155 10.42 38.81 2.80
N ASP A 156 9.27 38.16 2.95
CA ASP A 156 8.14 38.14 2.00
C ASP A 156 6.83 37.76 2.76
N THR A 157 6.48 38.50 3.81
CA THR A 157 5.28 38.21 4.64
C THR A 157 4.03 38.88 4.08
N ALA A 158 3.16 38.11 3.42
CA ALA A 158 1.75 38.46 3.30
C ALA A 158 1.05 38.40 4.67
N PRO A 159 -0.06 39.13 4.91
CA PRO A 159 -0.64 39.27 6.25
C PRO A 159 -1.18 37.96 6.83
N ALA A 160 -0.86 37.67 8.08
CA ALA A 160 -1.41 36.55 8.83
C ALA A 160 -2.68 37.00 9.59
N ASP A 161 -3.86 36.73 9.02
CA ASP A 161 -5.16 37.04 9.65
C ASP A 161 -6.15 35.89 9.49
N SER A 162 -6.14 34.95 10.44
CA SER A 162 -7.33 34.48 11.18
C SER A 162 -7.03 33.26 12.07
N ALA A 163 -7.18 33.46 13.38
CA ALA A 163 -7.32 32.49 14.50
C ALA A 163 -6.59 31.12 14.46
N PRO A 164 -5.84 30.73 15.52
CA PRO A 164 -5.41 29.34 15.69
C PRO A 164 -6.64 28.44 15.87
N SER A 165 -6.84 27.49 14.95
CA SER A 165 -8.00 26.60 14.98
C SER A 165 -7.96 25.63 16.17
N ALA A 166 -9.14 25.10 16.55
CA ALA A 166 -9.29 24.21 17.70
C ALA A 166 -8.42 22.93 17.64
N ASN A 167 -7.90 22.57 16.47
CA ASN A 167 -6.96 21.46 16.28
C ASN A 167 -5.59 21.68 16.92
N ALA A 168 -5.20 22.91 17.29
CA ALA A 168 -3.88 23.17 17.88
C ALA A 168 -3.61 22.42 19.21
N ALA A 169 -4.66 21.93 19.89
CA ALA A 169 -4.56 21.08 21.08
C ALA A 169 -4.53 19.57 20.76
N ALA A 170 -4.92 19.16 19.55
CA ALA A 170 -4.91 17.77 19.08
C ALA A 170 -3.53 17.30 18.56
N TYR A 171 -2.55 18.22 18.51
CA TYR A 171 -1.17 17.95 18.09
C TYR A 171 -0.13 18.35 19.17
N ARG A 172 -0.53 18.25 20.45
CA ARG A 172 0.28 18.60 21.64
C ARG A 172 0.12 17.59 22.80
N THR A 173 -0.12 16.32 22.51
CA THR A 173 -0.19 15.31 23.58
C THR A 173 1.16 15.08 24.25
N LEU A 174 2.28 15.38 23.58
CA LEU A 174 3.61 15.41 24.19
C LEU A 174 3.72 16.47 25.30
N ASP A 175 3.30 17.72 25.06
CA ASP A 175 3.28 18.80 26.06
C ASP A 175 2.40 18.42 27.26
N ALA A 176 1.22 17.84 27.00
CA ALA A 176 0.30 17.38 28.05
C ALA A 176 0.88 16.23 28.89
N ALA A 177 1.51 15.24 28.26
CA ALA A 177 2.16 14.12 28.92
C ALA A 177 3.41 14.53 29.72
N ALA A 178 4.17 15.49 29.20
CA ALA A 178 5.32 16.11 29.87
C ALA A 178 4.88 16.80 31.18
N ALA A 179 3.82 17.61 31.12
CA ALA A 179 3.23 18.25 32.30
C ALA A 179 2.69 17.24 33.32
N LEU A 180 2.02 16.17 32.87
CA LEU A 180 1.48 15.12 33.75
C LEU A 180 2.56 14.26 34.44
N THR A 181 3.75 14.12 33.84
CA THR A 181 4.85 13.29 34.37
C THR A 181 5.96 14.09 35.07
N GLY A 182 5.90 15.43 35.03
CA GLY A 182 6.96 16.30 35.57
C GLY A 182 8.29 16.18 34.80
N ARG A 183 8.23 15.94 33.48
CA ARG A 183 9.39 15.72 32.61
C ARG A 183 9.41 16.72 31.45
N PRO A 184 10.58 17.12 30.91
CA PRO A 184 10.64 17.92 29.70
C PRO A 184 10.07 17.15 28.48
N PRO A 185 9.37 17.83 27.53
CA PRO A 185 8.93 17.21 26.29
C PRO A 185 10.06 16.55 25.50
N ALA A 186 11.24 17.17 25.47
CA ALA A 186 12.44 16.62 24.83
C ALA A 186 12.86 15.24 25.39
N THR A 187 12.62 14.98 26.68
CA THR A 187 12.87 13.67 27.28
C THR A 187 11.83 12.64 26.83
N LEU A 188 10.55 13.02 26.72
CA LEU A 188 9.50 12.14 26.22
C LEU A 188 9.63 11.83 24.72
N ARG A 189 10.40 12.61 23.96
CA ARG A 189 10.76 12.28 22.57
C ARG A 189 11.75 11.10 22.53
N THR A 190 12.81 11.13 23.35
CA THR A 190 13.95 10.21 23.21
C THR A 190 13.99 9.04 24.20
N ASP A 191 13.45 9.19 25.41
CA ASP A 191 13.39 8.16 26.45
C ASP A 191 12.05 7.40 26.37
N THR A 192 12.09 6.16 25.89
CA THR A 192 10.92 5.30 25.72
C THR A 192 10.18 5.03 27.03
N GLY A 193 10.89 4.84 28.14
CA GLY A 193 10.29 4.68 29.45
C GLY A 193 9.52 5.94 29.90
N GLN A 194 10.06 7.14 29.67
CA GLN A 194 9.32 8.39 29.95
C GLN A 194 8.17 8.61 28.97
N ASN A 195 8.31 8.23 27.69
CA ASN A 195 7.24 8.30 26.69
C ASN A 195 6.05 7.41 27.09
N ILE A 196 6.31 6.17 27.52
CA ILE A 196 5.29 5.22 28.00
C ILE A 196 4.64 5.72 29.30
N ARG A 197 5.42 6.22 30.27
CA ARG A 197 4.87 6.93 31.45
C ARG A 197 3.97 8.10 31.03
N GLY A 198 4.38 8.86 30.01
CA GLY A 198 3.63 9.97 29.45
C GLY A 198 2.27 9.56 28.87
N GLY A 199 2.25 8.54 28.00
CA GLY A 199 1.03 7.99 27.42
C GLY A 199 0.11 7.35 28.46
N ALA A 200 0.67 6.64 29.45
CA ALA A 200 -0.09 6.06 30.56
C ALA A 200 -0.74 7.15 31.44
N ALA A 201 0.00 8.20 31.79
CA ALA A 201 -0.54 9.35 32.52
C ALA A 201 -1.65 10.07 31.73
N LEU A 202 -1.50 10.16 30.41
CA LEU A 202 -2.46 10.78 29.50
C LEU A 202 -3.76 9.98 29.39
N LEU A 203 -3.67 8.65 29.21
CA LEU A 203 -4.82 7.73 29.26
C LEU A 203 -5.52 7.80 30.62
N ALA A 204 -4.76 7.78 31.72
CA ALA A 204 -5.31 7.88 33.07
C ALA A 204 -6.03 9.22 33.32
N ARG A 205 -5.57 10.33 32.70
CA ARG A 205 -6.33 11.59 32.70
C ARG A 205 -7.66 11.44 31.96
N TYR A 206 -7.66 10.94 30.72
CA TYR A 206 -8.89 10.78 29.93
C TYR A 206 -9.90 9.80 30.57
N ALA A 207 -9.43 8.76 31.29
CA ALA A 207 -10.27 7.84 32.06
C ALA A 207 -10.91 8.48 33.31
N ARG A 208 -10.25 9.47 33.94
CA ARG A 208 -10.85 10.29 35.01
C ARG A 208 -11.83 11.31 34.46
N GLU A 209 -11.54 11.91 33.30
CA GLU A 209 -12.42 12.86 32.63
C GLU A 209 -13.74 12.19 32.18
N SER A 210 -13.66 11.04 31.51
CA SER A 210 -14.85 10.28 31.07
C SER A 210 -15.74 9.77 32.22
N THR A 211 -15.17 9.49 33.38
CA THR A 211 -15.92 9.12 34.60
C THR A 211 -16.43 10.33 35.41
N GLY A 212 -16.22 11.56 34.93
CA GLY A 212 -16.69 12.79 35.59
C GLY A 212 -15.87 13.19 36.81
N GLY A 213 -14.54 13.01 36.76
CA GLY A 213 -13.61 13.33 37.85
C GLY A 213 -13.63 12.31 39.00
N ARG A 214 -14.18 11.12 38.77
CA ARG A 214 -14.27 10.04 39.77
C ARG A 214 -12.97 9.22 39.82
N ARG A 215 -13.02 8.08 40.52
CA ARG A 215 -11.91 7.10 40.52
C ARG A 215 -11.73 6.52 39.11
N LEU A 216 -10.49 6.11 38.80
CA LEU A 216 -10.19 5.38 37.58
C LEU A 216 -11.04 4.10 37.48
N PRO A 217 -11.44 3.67 36.27
CA PRO A 217 -12.11 2.41 36.09
C PRO A 217 -11.17 1.23 36.41
N THR A 218 -11.72 0.19 37.03
CA THR A 218 -10.98 -1.04 37.38
C THR A 218 -11.18 -2.16 36.36
N ASP A 219 -12.28 -2.11 35.63
CA ASP A 219 -12.57 -3.00 34.50
C ASP A 219 -11.90 -2.44 33.24
N PRO A 220 -11.09 -3.22 32.50
CA PRO A 220 -10.47 -2.74 31.27
C PRO A 220 -11.49 -2.27 30.22
N GLY A 221 -12.70 -2.86 30.17
CA GLY A 221 -13.76 -2.49 29.24
C GLY A 221 -14.28 -1.06 29.42
N ASP A 222 -14.21 -0.52 30.64
CA ASP A 222 -14.62 0.86 30.97
C ASP A 222 -13.61 1.92 30.52
N TRP A 223 -12.40 1.53 30.05
CA TRP A 223 -11.40 2.48 29.53
C TRP A 223 -11.65 2.93 28.09
N TYR A 224 -12.68 2.38 27.43
CA TYR A 224 -12.96 2.64 26.01
C TYR A 224 -13.03 4.15 25.65
N PRO A 225 -13.73 5.03 26.41
CA PRO A 225 -13.76 6.47 26.09
C PRO A 225 -12.41 7.18 26.26
N ALA A 226 -11.49 6.63 27.06
CA ALA A 226 -10.13 7.16 27.17
C ALA A 226 -9.29 6.82 25.93
N VAL A 227 -9.52 5.64 25.33
CA VAL A 227 -8.92 5.19 24.07
C VAL A 227 -9.49 5.98 22.89
N GLU A 228 -10.81 6.17 22.81
CA GLU A 228 -11.45 7.06 21.83
C GLU A 228 -10.79 8.45 21.86
N ARG A 229 -10.59 9.02 23.05
CA ARG A 229 -9.98 10.35 23.21
C ARG A 229 -8.50 10.39 22.82
N PHE A 230 -7.77 9.28 22.97
CA PHE A 230 -6.33 9.17 22.65
C PHE A 230 -6.07 9.25 21.13
N SER A 231 -7.01 8.78 20.30
CA SER A 231 -6.94 8.93 18.83
C SER A 231 -6.70 10.37 18.35
N GLN A 232 -7.03 11.36 19.19
CA GLN A 232 -7.05 12.79 18.87
C GLN A 232 -7.97 13.16 17.69
N SER A 233 -8.79 12.22 17.20
CA SER A 233 -9.66 12.41 16.05
C SER A 233 -10.69 13.53 16.25
N PRO A 234 -10.90 14.42 15.25
CA PRO A 234 -12.00 15.37 15.26
C PRO A 234 -13.35 14.71 14.91
N ASP A 235 -13.36 13.49 14.35
CA ASP A 235 -14.58 12.78 13.99
C ASP A 235 -14.89 11.64 14.99
N PRO A 236 -16.05 11.65 15.67
CA PRO A 236 -16.43 10.58 16.59
C PRO A 236 -16.47 9.17 15.98
N ARG A 237 -16.62 9.02 14.66
CA ARG A 237 -16.57 7.74 13.93
C ARG A 237 -15.14 7.21 13.87
N GLY A 238 -14.17 8.06 13.51
CA GLY A 238 -12.75 7.70 13.52
C GLY A 238 -12.24 7.40 14.94
N ALA A 239 -12.64 8.21 15.92
CA ALA A 239 -12.36 7.95 17.34
C ALA A 239 -12.88 6.58 17.82
N ARG A 240 -14.11 6.19 17.41
CA ARG A 240 -14.66 4.85 17.70
C ARG A 240 -13.89 3.77 16.97
N GLN A 241 -13.67 3.88 15.67
CA GLN A 241 -12.94 2.88 14.88
C GLN A 241 -11.57 2.56 15.48
N TYR A 242 -10.81 3.59 15.84
CA TYR A 242 -9.52 3.45 16.52
C TYR A 242 -9.66 2.65 17.83
N ALA A 243 -10.67 2.97 18.65
CA ALA A 243 -10.92 2.26 19.90
C ALA A 243 -11.40 0.81 19.66
N ASP A 244 -12.34 0.56 18.74
CA ASP A 244 -12.82 -0.77 18.37
C ASP A 244 -11.66 -1.69 17.93
N ARG A 245 -10.66 -1.15 17.21
CA ARG A 245 -9.44 -1.87 16.80
C ARG A 245 -8.46 -2.11 17.93
N VAL A 246 -8.18 -1.12 18.77
CA VAL A 246 -7.41 -1.31 20.01
C VAL A 246 -8.03 -2.41 20.88
N TYR A 247 -9.36 -2.49 20.95
CA TYR A 247 -10.08 -3.56 21.67
C TYR A 247 -10.21 -4.87 20.88
N ALA A 248 -10.04 -4.88 19.56
CA ALA A 248 -9.87 -6.11 18.78
C ALA A 248 -8.50 -6.73 19.09
N THR A 249 -7.42 -5.95 18.94
CA THR A 249 -6.03 -6.34 19.26
C THR A 249 -5.86 -6.77 20.72
N LEU A 250 -6.56 -6.12 21.66
CA LEU A 250 -6.56 -6.53 23.07
C LEU A 250 -7.16 -7.94 23.27
N ARG A 251 -8.28 -8.23 22.62
CA ARG A 251 -8.96 -9.54 22.74
C ARG A 251 -8.25 -10.65 21.98
N SER A 252 -7.61 -10.36 20.85
CA SER A 252 -6.85 -11.34 20.05
C SER A 252 -5.42 -11.55 20.55
N GLY A 253 -4.87 -10.59 21.28
CA GLY A 253 -3.43 -10.46 21.48
C GLY A 253 -2.72 -9.99 20.20
N ALA A 254 -1.42 -9.72 20.34
CA ALA A 254 -0.52 -9.40 19.22
C ALA A 254 0.92 -9.78 19.59
N SER A 255 1.74 -10.17 18.62
CA SER A 255 3.16 -10.45 18.86
C SER A 255 4.00 -10.04 17.66
N ARG A 256 5.01 -9.21 17.89
CA ARG A 256 5.85 -8.59 16.86
C ARG A 256 7.32 -8.58 17.30
N VAL A 257 8.22 -8.49 16.32
CA VAL A 257 9.62 -8.08 16.54
C VAL A 257 9.71 -6.63 16.08
N THR A 258 10.11 -5.72 16.96
CA THR A 258 10.35 -4.30 16.63
C THR A 258 11.57 -4.15 15.71
N ALA A 259 11.71 -3.00 15.05
CA ALA A 259 12.86 -2.71 14.19
C ALA A 259 14.20 -2.86 14.93
N ASP A 260 14.25 -2.56 16.23
CA ASP A 260 15.44 -2.78 17.09
C ASP A 260 15.62 -4.24 17.56
N GLY A 261 14.94 -5.20 16.92
CA GLY A 261 15.12 -6.64 17.09
C GLY A 261 14.45 -7.24 18.33
N ARG A 262 13.63 -6.48 19.08
CA ARG A 262 13.04 -6.94 20.35
C ARG A 262 11.69 -7.59 20.12
N ARG A 263 11.49 -8.80 20.66
CA ARG A 263 10.15 -9.39 20.72
C ARG A 263 9.28 -8.67 21.75
N VAL A 264 8.09 -8.27 21.33
CA VAL A 264 7.02 -7.71 22.16
C VAL A 264 5.77 -8.54 21.93
N THR A 265 5.08 -8.89 23.02
CA THR A 265 3.88 -9.74 22.97
C THR A 265 2.84 -9.19 23.94
N LEU A 266 1.66 -8.88 23.41
CA LEU A 266 0.42 -8.64 24.14
C LEU A 266 -0.34 -9.97 24.20
N ALA A 267 -0.61 -10.46 25.39
CA ALA A 267 -1.47 -11.63 25.58
C ALA A 267 -2.94 -11.30 25.22
N PRO A 268 -3.72 -12.28 24.71
CA PRO A 268 -5.14 -12.08 24.48
C PRO A 268 -5.91 -11.95 25.81
N GLU A 269 -6.72 -10.90 25.93
CA GLU A 269 -7.70 -10.68 26.99
C GLU A 269 -9.14 -10.81 26.41
N PRO A 270 -9.57 -12.01 25.97
CA PRO A 270 -10.77 -12.20 25.13
C PRO A 270 -12.09 -11.86 25.84
N GLU A 271 -12.10 -11.83 27.16
CA GLU A 271 -13.25 -11.44 28.00
C GLU A 271 -13.46 -9.92 28.08
N VAL A 272 -12.49 -9.10 27.66
CA VAL A 272 -12.58 -7.63 27.74
C VAL A 272 -13.53 -7.09 26.67
N ALA A 273 -14.80 -6.92 27.05
CA ALA A 273 -15.82 -6.31 26.23
C ALA A 273 -15.73 -4.76 26.30
N PRO A 274 -15.57 -4.04 25.17
CA PRO A 274 -15.56 -2.58 25.18
C PRO A 274 -16.92 -2.02 25.63
N ARG A 275 -16.90 -1.12 26.62
CA ARG A 275 -18.10 -0.41 27.09
C ARG A 275 -18.08 1.02 26.59
N ALA A 276 -18.53 1.19 25.34
CA ALA A 276 -18.81 2.50 24.78
C ALA A 276 -19.74 3.30 25.69
N ALA A 277 -19.43 4.58 25.92
CA ALA A 277 -20.30 5.47 26.66
C ALA A 277 -21.63 5.60 25.90
N THR A 278 -22.74 5.16 26.51
CA THR A 278 -24.05 5.01 25.83
C THR A 278 -24.46 6.30 25.13
N PRO A 279 -24.56 6.31 23.78
CA PRO A 279 -25.15 7.43 23.07
C PRO A 279 -26.62 7.57 23.47
N LYS A 280 -27.12 8.82 23.56
CA LYS A 280 -28.56 9.05 23.54
C LYS A 280 -29.07 8.73 22.14
N SER A 281 -29.62 7.53 21.96
CA SER A 281 -29.91 6.95 20.66
C SER A 281 -30.95 7.75 19.85
N PRO A 282 -30.71 8.03 18.56
CA PRO A 282 -31.76 7.92 17.55
C PRO A 282 -32.30 6.47 17.53
N GLY A 283 -33.56 6.29 17.14
CA GLY A 283 -34.21 4.97 17.19
C GLY A 283 -33.61 3.91 16.25
N PRO A 284 -33.89 2.61 16.47
CA PRO A 284 -33.37 1.53 15.65
C PRO A 284 -33.94 1.57 14.23
N ILE A 285 -33.06 1.59 13.23
CA ILE A 285 -33.41 1.39 11.82
C ILE A 285 -33.27 -0.11 11.53
N SER A 286 -34.32 -0.73 11.00
CA SER A 286 -34.33 -2.17 10.71
C SER A 286 -33.56 -2.51 9.42
N PRO A 287 -32.90 -3.68 9.33
CA PRO A 287 -32.29 -4.13 8.09
C PRO A 287 -33.36 -4.40 7.03
N THR A 288 -33.12 -3.93 5.81
CA THR A 288 -33.99 -4.15 4.65
C THR A 288 -33.15 -4.67 3.49
N GLU A 289 -33.67 -5.64 2.74
CA GLU A 289 -32.97 -6.31 1.63
C GLU A 289 -32.77 -5.40 0.39
N PRO A 290 -31.82 -5.74 -0.51
CA PRO A 290 -31.47 -4.89 -1.66
C PRO A 290 -32.63 -4.71 -2.64
N GLY A 291 -33.22 -3.51 -2.64
CA GLY A 291 -34.28 -3.10 -3.57
C GLY A 291 -33.73 -2.30 -4.74
N THR A 292 -34.01 -2.72 -5.97
CA THR A 292 -33.74 -1.95 -7.19
C THR A 292 -34.76 -0.83 -7.37
N THR A 293 -34.33 0.44 -7.36
CA THR A 293 -35.16 1.58 -7.78
C THR A 293 -34.35 2.58 -8.60
N SER A 294 -34.76 2.81 -9.85
CA SER A 294 -34.28 3.96 -10.63
C SER A 294 -34.79 5.27 -10.02
N ALA A 295 -33.94 6.28 -9.96
CA ALA A 295 -34.31 7.67 -9.67
C ALA A 295 -33.85 8.58 -10.82
N THR A 296 -34.55 9.70 -11.03
CA THR A 296 -34.32 10.63 -12.13
C THR A 296 -33.18 11.61 -11.84
N ALA A 297 -32.40 11.96 -12.86
CA ALA A 297 -31.23 12.82 -12.75
C ALA A 297 -31.54 14.28 -12.34
N THR A 298 -30.63 14.84 -11.53
CA THR A 298 -30.39 16.26 -11.27
C THR A 298 -28.89 16.43 -11.01
N ASP A 299 -28.23 17.39 -11.67
CA ASP A 299 -26.78 17.31 -11.99
C ASP A 299 -25.73 17.44 -10.86
N ASP A 300 -26.14 17.54 -9.58
CA ASP A 300 -25.22 17.50 -8.42
C ASP A 300 -24.80 16.05 -8.09
N ASP A 301 -24.01 15.46 -8.99
CA ASP A 301 -23.64 14.04 -9.06
C ASP A 301 -22.55 13.60 -8.06
N THR A 302 -22.50 14.21 -6.87
CA THR A 302 -21.64 13.77 -5.74
C THR A 302 -22.44 12.95 -4.73
N PRO A 303 -22.06 11.70 -4.42
CA PRO A 303 -22.75 10.91 -3.41
C PRO A 303 -22.64 11.51 -2.00
N ASP A 304 -23.79 11.77 -1.35
CA ASP A 304 -23.88 12.09 0.09
C ASP A 304 -23.37 10.95 1.01
N THR A 305 -23.15 9.76 0.45
CA THR A 305 -22.72 8.55 1.17
C THR A 305 -21.44 7.98 0.53
N PRO A 306 -20.35 7.80 1.29
CA PRO A 306 -19.10 7.29 0.77
C PRO A 306 -19.20 5.83 0.37
N GLU A 307 -18.53 5.49 -0.73
CA GLU A 307 -18.47 4.16 -1.31
C GLU A 307 -17.48 3.26 -0.55
N CYS A 308 -17.85 2.87 0.68
CA CYS A 308 -17.00 2.13 1.61
C CYS A 308 -17.64 0.81 2.10
N PRO A 309 -16.83 -0.14 2.62
CA PRO A 309 -17.38 -1.31 3.32
C PRO A 309 -18.07 -0.91 4.63
N ALA A 310 -19.13 -1.64 4.97
CA ALA A 310 -19.84 -1.48 6.23
C ALA A 310 -18.91 -1.70 7.44
N GLY A 311 -18.94 -0.77 8.39
CA GLY A 311 -18.10 -0.78 9.59
C GLY A 311 -16.79 0.02 9.47
N LEU A 312 -16.40 0.45 8.26
CA LEU A 312 -15.30 1.40 8.08
C LEU A 312 -15.79 2.84 8.31
N ALA A 313 -15.03 3.63 9.05
CA ALA A 313 -15.33 5.04 9.28
C ALA A 313 -14.93 5.86 8.03
N CYS A 314 -15.92 6.12 7.17
CA CYS A 314 -15.75 6.92 5.97
C CYS A 314 -16.56 8.22 5.98
N ASP A 315 -16.03 9.24 5.31
CA ASP A 315 -16.75 10.44 4.88
C ASP A 315 -16.43 10.82 3.43
N VAL A 316 -17.05 11.90 2.94
CA VAL A 316 -16.86 12.44 1.59
C VAL A 316 -16.42 13.89 1.72
N VAL A 317 -15.31 14.25 1.09
CA VAL A 317 -14.82 15.62 0.94
C VAL A 317 -14.44 15.79 -0.53
N PRO A 318 -15.37 16.25 -1.39
CA PRO A 318 -15.17 16.21 -2.84
C PRO A 318 -13.94 16.99 -3.30
N ALA A 319 -13.22 16.42 -4.27
CA ALA A 319 -12.24 17.13 -5.06
C ALA A 319 -12.93 18.17 -5.98
N ALA A 320 -12.21 19.23 -6.35
CA ALA A 320 -12.76 20.30 -7.17
C ALA A 320 -12.84 19.93 -8.66
N TYR A 321 -14.07 19.80 -9.17
CA TYR A 321 -14.37 19.71 -10.59
C TYR A 321 -14.78 21.08 -11.14
N ALA A 322 -13.80 21.90 -11.51
CA ALA A 322 -14.01 23.29 -11.92
C ALA A 322 -13.02 23.73 -13.01
N GLN A 323 -13.42 24.71 -13.82
CA GLN A 323 -12.55 25.32 -14.84
C GLN A 323 -11.41 26.12 -14.19
N THR A 324 -10.19 25.88 -14.63
CA THR A 324 -9.00 26.69 -14.33
C THR A 324 -8.83 27.88 -15.29
N ASP A 325 -9.52 27.86 -16.44
CA ASP A 325 -9.70 29.00 -17.34
C ASP A 325 -11.18 29.06 -17.76
N THR A 326 -11.89 30.14 -17.44
CA THR A 326 -13.33 30.27 -17.74
C THR A 326 -13.63 30.49 -19.23
N SER A 327 -12.61 30.78 -20.04
CA SER A 327 -12.73 30.94 -21.50
C SER A 327 -12.42 29.67 -22.30
N ASP A 328 -11.73 28.69 -21.69
CA ASP A 328 -11.37 27.40 -22.32
C ASP A 328 -11.91 26.23 -21.49
N LYS A 329 -12.99 25.61 -21.98
CA LYS A 329 -13.64 24.44 -21.35
C LYS A 329 -12.74 23.21 -21.22
N SER A 330 -11.61 23.16 -21.95
CA SER A 330 -10.63 22.07 -21.85
C SER A 330 -9.62 22.25 -20.72
N LYS A 331 -9.75 23.32 -19.93
CA LYS A 331 -8.89 23.65 -18.79
C LYS A 331 -9.71 23.55 -17.51
N TYR A 332 -9.74 22.34 -16.94
CA TYR A 332 -10.32 22.02 -15.64
C TYR A 332 -9.39 21.09 -14.85
N GLY A 333 -9.74 20.88 -13.57
CA GLY A 333 -8.90 20.20 -12.60
C GLY A 333 -9.29 18.76 -12.22
N ASN A 334 -8.27 18.07 -11.72
CA ASN A 334 -8.28 16.95 -10.77
C ASN A 334 -8.94 15.60 -11.17
N TYR A 335 -9.97 15.57 -12.00
CA TYR A 335 -10.57 14.33 -12.53
C TYR A 335 -11.42 14.55 -13.79
N ASP A 336 -11.69 13.49 -14.56
CA ASP A 336 -12.72 13.48 -15.61
C ASP A 336 -14.00 12.79 -15.11
N LYS A 337 -15.19 13.27 -15.54
CA LYS A 337 -16.44 12.51 -15.34
C LYS A 337 -16.49 11.29 -16.25
N ALA A 338 -16.95 10.16 -15.71
CA ALA A 338 -17.12 8.88 -16.40
C ALA A 338 -18.19 8.01 -15.69
N ASN A 339 -18.36 6.75 -16.12
CA ASN A 339 -19.37 5.84 -15.59
C ASN A 339 -18.82 4.43 -15.33
N ARG A 340 -17.58 4.32 -14.81
CA ARG A 340 -16.85 3.06 -14.72
C ARG A 340 -17.52 2.08 -13.74
N PRO A 341 -17.68 0.79 -14.09
CA PRO A 341 -17.27 0.10 -15.32
C PRO A 341 -18.43 -0.07 -16.33
N ALA A 342 -19.51 0.70 -16.21
CA ALA A 342 -20.72 0.58 -17.05
C ALA A 342 -20.57 1.21 -18.45
N ASP A 343 -19.62 2.13 -18.61
CA ASP A 343 -19.02 2.54 -19.89
C ASP A 343 -18.15 1.44 -20.55
N GLY A 344 -17.82 0.38 -19.81
CA GLY A 344 -17.02 -0.75 -20.22
C GLY A 344 -15.54 -0.64 -19.86
N ASP A 345 -15.08 0.45 -19.23
CA ASP A 345 -13.71 0.56 -18.75
C ASP A 345 -13.51 -0.29 -17.49
N THR A 346 -12.57 -1.24 -17.57
CA THR A 346 -12.30 -2.17 -16.47
C THR A 346 -11.40 -1.50 -15.44
N ILE A 347 -11.81 -1.49 -14.17
CA ILE A 347 -10.89 -1.21 -13.05
C ILE A 347 -9.98 -2.45 -12.89
N ARG A 348 -8.69 -2.28 -13.16
CA ARG A 348 -7.67 -3.34 -13.14
C ARG A 348 -6.72 -3.21 -11.96
N TYR A 349 -6.46 -1.99 -11.49
CA TYR A 349 -5.48 -1.72 -10.44
C TYR A 349 -6.07 -0.94 -9.26
N LEU A 350 -5.48 -1.13 -8.08
CA LEU A 350 -5.68 -0.27 -6.92
C LEU A 350 -4.31 0.31 -6.55
N VAL A 351 -4.16 1.64 -6.65
CA VAL A 351 -2.86 2.31 -6.57
C VAL A 351 -2.66 2.91 -5.18
N ILE A 352 -1.56 2.54 -4.53
CA ILE A 352 -1.16 2.97 -3.19
C ILE A 352 -0.16 4.12 -3.33
N HIS A 353 -0.52 5.27 -2.79
CA HIS A 353 0.29 6.48 -2.76
C HIS A 353 0.63 6.86 -1.31
N ASP A 354 1.61 7.75 -1.12
CA ASP A 354 1.68 8.57 0.09
C ASP A 354 1.78 10.06 -0.25
N THR A 355 1.23 10.88 0.64
CA THR A 355 0.91 12.28 0.32
C THR A 355 2.11 13.24 0.32
N GLU A 356 3.32 12.79 0.69
CA GLU A 356 4.47 13.64 1.04
C GLU A 356 4.10 14.83 1.97
N GLY A 357 3.15 14.62 2.88
CA GLY A 357 2.54 15.69 3.67
C GLY A 357 1.57 15.22 4.77
N GLY A 358 0.55 16.05 5.03
CA GLY A 358 -0.46 15.84 6.06
C GLY A 358 -1.88 15.96 5.50
N TYR A 359 -2.80 15.13 6.01
CA TYR A 359 -4.16 14.89 5.50
C TYR A 359 -4.96 16.18 5.21
N ALA A 360 -4.95 17.13 6.14
CA ALA A 360 -5.67 18.39 5.99
C ALA A 360 -5.04 19.32 4.93
N GLY A 361 -3.76 19.13 4.58
CA GLY A 361 -3.10 19.78 3.46
C GLY A 361 -3.51 19.16 2.13
N SER A 362 -3.40 17.83 2.02
CA SER A 362 -3.77 17.06 0.83
C SER A 362 -5.22 17.31 0.40
N LEU A 363 -6.18 17.32 1.34
CA LEU A 363 -7.58 17.65 1.04
C LEU A 363 -7.74 19.06 0.42
N ARG A 364 -6.97 20.07 0.86
CA ARG A 364 -7.01 21.40 0.24
C ARG A 364 -6.44 21.40 -1.16
N SER A 365 -5.40 20.60 -1.44
CA SER A 365 -4.87 20.44 -2.80
C SER A 365 -5.89 19.77 -3.73
N PHE A 366 -6.58 18.72 -3.29
CA PHE A 366 -7.64 18.08 -4.08
C PHE A 366 -8.86 19.00 -4.30
N GLN A 367 -9.08 19.96 -3.40
CA GLN A 367 -10.09 21.03 -3.49
C GLN A 367 -9.63 22.27 -4.28
N ASP A 368 -8.40 22.31 -4.78
CA ASP A 368 -7.92 23.34 -5.71
C ASP A 368 -7.85 22.74 -7.14
N PRO A 369 -8.67 23.20 -8.10
CA PRO A 369 -8.66 22.66 -9.46
C PRO A 369 -7.37 22.96 -10.22
N THR A 370 -6.53 23.89 -9.73
CA THR A 370 -5.22 24.21 -10.33
C THR A 370 -4.10 23.25 -9.91
N THR A 371 -4.38 22.30 -9.00
CA THR A 371 -3.46 21.22 -8.63
C THR A 371 -3.27 20.20 -9.76
N TYR A 372 -4.31 19.97 -10.58
CA TYR A 372 -4.37 18.91 -11.61
C TYR A 372 -4.16 17.48 -11.05
N ALA A 373 -4.57 17.24 -9.79
CA ALA A 373 -4.46 15.95 -9.11
C ALA A 373 -5.57 15.70 -8.08
N ALA A 374 -6.10 14.48 -8.03
CA ALA A 374 -6.85 13.93 -6.91
C ALA A 374 -6.84 12.38 -6.92
N PRO A 375 -6.82 11.73 -5.75
CA PRO A 375 -7.11 10.30 -5.63
C PRO A 375 -8.63 10.06 -5.62
N HIS A 376 -9.05 8.81 -5.50
CA HIS A 376 -10.44 8.47 -5.17
C HIS A 376 -10.67 8.50 -3.66
N TYR A 377 -9.65 8.14 -2.86
CA TYR A 377 -9.69 8.13 -1.40
C TYR A 377 -8.39 8.62 -0.77
N ILE A 378 -8.46 9.13 0.46
CA ILE A 378 -7.31 9.37 1.34
C ILE A 378 -7.55 8.75 2.73
N VAL A 379 -6.51 8.15 3.32
CA VAL A 379 -6.52 7.54 4.66
C VAL A 379 -5.69 8.37 5.64
N ARG A 380 -6.31 8.74 6.77
CA ARG A 380 -5.69 9.53 7.85
C ARG A 380 -4.87 8.65 8.81
N SER A 381 -3.70 9.10 9.22
CA SER A 381 -2.73 8.31 9.98
C SER A 381 -3.07 8.19 11.48
N SER A 382 -3.72 9.18 12.08
CA SER A 382 -4.01 9.20 13.52
C SER A 382 -5.10 8.22 14.00
N ASP A 383 -6.06 7.88 13.14
CA ASP A 383 -7.25 7.09 13.49
C ASP A 383 -7.75 6.16 12.37
N GLY A 384 -7.09 6.15 11.21
CA GLY A 384 -7.53 5.39 10.05
C GLY A 384 -8.83 5.90 9.42
N MET A 385 -9.27 7.14 9.68
CA MET A 385 -10.44 7.68 8.99
C MET A 385 -10.18 7.71 7.48
N VAL A 386 -11.15 7.25 6.70
CA VAL A 386 -11.08 7.26 5.23
C VAL A 386 -11.97 8.37 4.69
N THR A 387 -11.49 9.11 3.71
CA THR A 387 -12.25 10.17 3.05
C THR A 387 -12.28 9.91 1.56
N GLN A 388 -13.48 9.79 0.99
CA GLN A 388 -13.64 9.73 -0.46
C GLN A 388 -13.60 11.14 -1.06
N THR A 389 -12.83 11.30 -2.13
CA THR A 389 -12.58 12.57 -2.82
C THR A 389 -13.14 12.59 -4.24
N VAL A 390 -13.19 11.43 -4.92
CA VAL A 390 -13.79 11.27 -6.26
C VAL A 390 -14.66 10.01 -6.29
N PRO A 391 -15.86 10.02 -6.89
CA PRO A 391 -16.69 8.83 -7.08
C PRO A 391 -15.95 7.74 -7.87
N THR A 392 -16.09 6.46 -7.51
CA THR A 392 -15.34 5.36 -8.16
C THR A 392 -15.71 5.13 -9.62
N LYS A 393 -16.82 5.71 -10.08
CA LYS A 393 -17.22 5.75 -11.50
C LYS A 393 -16.41 6.75 -12.32
N ASP A 394 -15.96 7.86 -11.73
CA ASP A 394 -15.24 8.95 -12.39
C ASP A 394 -13.74 8.69 -12.42
N ILE A 395 -12.98 9.32 -13.31
CA ILE A 395 -11.54 9.03 -13.52
C ILE A 395 -10.70 10.06 -12.76
N ALA A 396 -10.31 9.76 -11.52
CA ALA A 396 -9.43 10.63 -10.75
C ALA A 396 -8.00 10.68 -11.34
N TRP A 397 -7.36 11.84 -11.31
CA TRP A 397 -6.00 12.02 -11.83
C TRP A 397 -4.97 11.87 -10.71
N HIS A 398 -4.40 10.66 -10.57
CA HIS A 398 -3.43 10.35 -9.52
C HIS A 398 -2.18 9.64 -10.05
N ALA A 399 -2.29 8.81 -11.08
CA ALA A 399 -1.19 7.95 -11.54
C ALA A 399 -0.17 8.65 -12.47
N GLY A 400 -0.46 9.85 -13.00
CA GLY A 400 0.42 10.51 -13.99
C GLY A 400 0.51 9.78 -15.34
N ASN A 401 -0.33 8.76 -15.55
CA ASN A 401 -0.47 8.00 -16.78
C ASN A 401 -1.97 7.75 -17.00
N TYR A 402 -2.53 8.31 -18.08
CA TYR A 402 -3.98 8.28 -18.30
C TYR A 402 -4.53 6.85 -18.41
N TYR A 403 -3.77 5.93 -19.01
CA TYR A 403 -4.15 4.51 -19.08
C TYR A 403 -4.35 3.91 -17.70
N VAL A 404 -3.46 4.23 -16.75
CA VAL A 404 -3.56 3.73 -15.38
C VAL A 404 -4.68 4.45 -14.63
N ASN A 405 -4.88 5.76 -14.80
CA ASN A 405 -6.03 6.47 -14.22
C ASN A 405 -7.36 5.83 -14.67
N THR A 406 -7.59 5.66 -15.98
CA THR A 406 -8.82 5.05 -16.53
C THR A 406 -9.04 3.61 -16.03
N HIS A 407 -7.97 2.85 -15.77
CA HIS A 407 -8.06 1.47 -15.27
C HIS A 407 -7.73 1.28 -13.79
N SER A 408 -7.82 2.31 -12.95
CA SER A 408 -7.53 2.15 -11.52
C SER A 408 -8.32 3.06 -10.58
N LEU A 409 -8.20 2.77 -9.29
CA LEU A 409 -8.57 3.65 -8.19
C LEU A 409 -7.33 3.94 -7.32
N GLY A 410 -6.88 5.19 -7.25
CA GLY A 410 -5.85 5.65 -6.32
C GLY A 410 -6.35 5.86 -4.89
N ILE A 411 -5.56 5.39 -3.92
CA ILE A 411 -5.72 5.55 -2.48
C ILE A 411 -4.46 6.22 -1.91
N GLU A 412 -4.65 7.42 -1.37
CA GLU A 412 -3.62 8.22 -0.71
C GLU A 412 -3.49 7.89 0.78
N HIS A 413 -2.27 7.96 1.30
CA HIS A 413 -1.97 7.66 2.71
C HIS A 413 -1.24 8.85 3.34
N GLU A 414 -1.75 9.36 4.46
CA GLU A 414 -1.09 10.44 5.19
C GLU A 414 0.32 10.02 5.65
N GLY A 415 1.34 10.53 4.96
CA GLY A 415 2.70 10.00 5.02
C GLY A 415 3.71 10.84 4.26
N VAL A 416 4.97 10.40 4.35
CA VAL A 416 6.15 10.87 3.60
C VAL A 416 7.02 9.63 3.45
N ALA A 417 7.29 9.20 2.23
CA ALA A 417 8.07 8.00 1.89
C ALA A 417 9.40 7.82 2.66
N LEU A 418 10.04 8.93 3.13
CA LEU A 418 11.30 8.89 3.90
C LEU A 418 11.16 8.99 5.42
N SER A 419 9.96 9.21 5.96
CA SER A 419 9.79 9.46 7.41
C SER A 419 10.16 8.23 8.26
N GLY A 420 9.91 7.02 7.76
CA GLY A 420 10.44 5.77 8.33
C GLY A 420 9.45 4.61 8.39
N ALA A 421 10.00 3.41 8.55
CA ALA A 421 9.40 2.08 8.36
C ALA A 421 8.05 1.81 9.06
N THR A 422 7.72 2.57 10.10
CA THR A 422 6.58 2.32 10.98
C THR A 422 5.76 3.57 11.32
N TRP A 423 5.89 4.63 10.51
CA TRP A 423 5.05 5.84 10.64
C TRP A 423 3.77 5.80 9.81
N TYR A 424 3.65 4.85 8.89
CA TYR A 424 2.35 4.31 8.49
C TYR A 424 1.82 3.49 9.68
N THR A 425 0.80 4.01 10.35
CA THR A 425 0.25 3.40 11.58
C THR A 425 -0.56 2.14 11.28
N GLU A 426 -0.76 1.27 12.27
CA GLU A 426 -1.63 0.10 12.10
C GLU A 426 -3.06 0.52 11.73
N SER A 427 -3.57 1.58 12.35
CA SER A 427 -4.91 2.10 12.03
C SER A 427 -5.03 2.58 10.58
N LEU A 428 -3.96 3.12 9.99
CA LEU A 428 -3.91 3.47 8.56
C LEU A 428 -3.85 2.20 7.68
N TYR A 429 -2.97 1.25 8.02
CA TYR A 429 -2.84 -0.01 7.30
C TYR A 429 -4.13 -0.84 7.29
N GLU A 430 -4.75 -1.07 8.45
CA GLU A 430 -6.02 -1.79 8.59
C GLU A 430 -7.17 -1.11 7.82
N SER A 431 -7.24 0.22 7.82
CA SER A 431 -8.26 0.97 7.08
C SER A 431 -8.08 0.86 5.58
N SER A 432 -6.84 1.04 5.12
CA SER A 432 -6.48 0.88 3.72
C SER A 432 -6.76 -0.55 3.25
N ALA A 433 -6.36 -1.56 4.03
CA ALA A 433 -6.62 -2.96 3.69
C ALA A 433 -8.12 -3.30 3.69
N ALA A 434 -8.90 -2.78 4.65
CA ALA A 434 -10.36 -2.96 4.64
C ALA A 434 -11.02 -2.33 3.39
N LEU A 435 -10.61 -1.12 3.02
CA LEU A 435 -11.07 -0.43 1.81
C LEU A 435 -10.66 -1.19 0.54
N VAL A 436 -9.39 -1.53 0.39
CA VAL A 436 -8.84 -2.17 -0.81
C VAL A 436 -9.40 -3.57 -1.00
N ARG A 437 -9.64 -4.36 0.06
CA ARG A 437 -10.38 -5.65 -0.04
C ARG A 437 -11.81 -5.46 -0.54
N TYR A 438 -12.49 -4.39 -0.12
CA TYR A 438 -13.84 -4.07 -0.57
C TYR A 438 -13.87 -3.62 -2.04
N LEU A 439 -12.96 -2.73 -2.44
CA LEU A 439 -12.83 -2.30 -3.83
C LEU A 439 -12.44 -3.48 -4.74
N ALA A 440 -11.49 -4.30 -4.32
CA ALA A 440 -11.10 -5.52 -5.03
C ALA A 440 -12.28 -6.48 -5.22
N GLY A 441 -13.03 -6.75 -4.15
CA GLY A 441 -14.24 -7.59 -4.21
C GLY A 441 -15.38 -6.99 -5.05
N ARG A 442 -15.50 -5.66 -5.12
CA ARG A 442 -16.51 -4.95 -5.92
C ARG A 442 -16.18 -4.94 -7.41
N PHE A 443 -14.91 -4.74 -7.77
CA PHE A 443 -14.46 -4.54 -9.16
C PHE A 443 -13.82 -5.79 -9.78
N GLY A 444 -13.55 -6.84 -9.00
CA GLY A 444 -12.91 -8.07 -9.47
C GLY A 444 -11.38 -7.98 -9.57
N VAL A 445 -10.76 -7.00 -8.91
CA VAL A 445 -9.30 -6.79 -8.92
C VAL A 445 -8.62 -7.90 -8.08
N PRO A 446 -7.61 -8.62 -8.61
CA PRO A 446 -6.83 -9.56 -7.83
C PRO A 446 -6.09 -8.90 -6.66
N LEU A 447 -5.99 -9.62 -5.54
CA LEU A 447 -5.16 -9.22 -4.40
C LEU A 447 -3.74 -9.78 -4.57
N ASP A 448 -2.98 -9.25 -5.53
CA ASP A 448 -1.54 -9.50 -5.69
C ASP A 448 -0.79 -8.25 -6.20
N ARG A 449 0.54 -8.25 -6.15
CA ARG A 449 1.40 -7.11 -6.54
C ARG A 449 1.57 -6.93 -8.07
N GLN A 450 0.70 -7.54 -8.87
CA GLN A 450 0.46 -7.15 -10.26
C GLN A 450 -0.71 -6.14 -10.37
N HIS A 451 -1.66 -6.20 -9.42
CA HIS A 451 -2.91 -5.46 -9.47
C HIS A 451 -3.08 -4.46 -8.32
N ILE A 452 -2.59 -4.79 -7.12
CA ILE A 452 -2.38 -3.84 -6.02
C ILE A 452 -0.97 -3.28 -6.19
N ILE A 453 -0.86 -2.02 -6.59
CA ILE A 453 0.40 -1.41 -7.06
C ILE A 453 0.73 -0.13 -6.31
N GLY A 454 2.01 0.22 -6.18
CA GLY A 454 2.41 1.57 -5.76
C GLY A 454 2.40 2.55 -6.93
N HIS A 455 2.69 3.83 -6.68
CA HIS A 455 2.97 4.78 -7.77
C HIS A 455 4.37 4.55 -8.38
N ASP A 456 5.28 4.02 -7.56
CA ASP A 456 6.57 3.45 -7.94
C ASP A 456 6.47 2.37 -9.04
N ASP A 457 5.40 1.57 -9.06
CA ASP A 457 5.09 0.56 -10.07
C ASP A 457 4.58 1.15 -11.41
N VAL A 458 4.14 2.42 -11.47
CA VAL A 458 3.44 2.97 -12.66
C VAL A 458 4.42 3.43 -13.75
N PRO A 459 4.29 3.00 -15.02
CA PRO A 459 5.15 3.47 -16.11
C PRO A 459 4.82 4.89 -16.57
N ALA A 460 5.81 5.60 -17.09
CA ALA A 460 5.59 6.83 -17.85
C ALA A 460 4.74 6.57 -19.12
N PRO A 461 3.73 7.40 -19.44
CA PRO A 461 2.89 7.20 -20.63
C PRO A 461 3.65 7.39 -21.95
N GLN A 462 4.68 8.24 -21.98
CA GLN A 462 5.57 8.48 -23.11
C GLN A 462 7.01 8.76 -22.63
N THR A 463 7.99 8.70 -23.53
CA THR A 463 9.43 8.92 -23.22
C THR A 463 9.69 10.29 -22.58
N ALA A 464 8.94 11.33 -22.97
CA ALA A 464 9.04 12.67 -22.41
C ALA A 464 8.63 12.75 -20.92
N ASN A 465 7.90 11.76 -20.41
CA ASN A 465 7.39 11.73 -19.04
C ASN A 465 8.24 10.85 -18.10
N ILE A 466 9.29 10.19 -18.60
CA ILE A 466 10.17 9.32 -17.79
C ILE A 466 10.78 10.10 -16.63
N ALA A 467 11.27 11.31 -16.87
CA ALA A 467 11.82 12.20 -15.83
C ALA A 467 10.79 12.67 -14.78
N GLY A 468 9.49 12.42 -15.01
CA GLY A 468 8.39 12.74 -14.10
C GLY A 468 7.77 11.53 -13.40
N MET A 469 8.35 10.34 -13.53
CA MET A 469 7.84 9.14 -12.83
C MET A 469 7.97 9.26 -11.31
N HIS A 470 6.96 8.78 -10.61
CA HIS A 470 6.85 8.77 -9.15
C HIS A 470 7.53 7.57 -8.50
N TRP A 471 7.71 7.61 -7.18
CA TRP A 471 8.41 6.59 -6.39
C TRP A 471 7.82 6.35 -4.99
N ASP A 472 6.66 6.95 -4.70
CA ASP A 472 5.80 6.63 -3.55
C ASP A 472 5.10 5.27 -3.74
N PRO A 473 4.83 4.51 -2.66
CA PRO A 473 5.02 4.84 -1.23
C PRO A 473 6.45 4.60 -0.71
N GLY A 474 7.38 4.22 -1.58
CA GLY A 474 8.81 4.21 -1.30
C GLY A 474 9.32 3.07 -0.39
N PRO A 475 10.60 3.13 0.02
CA PRO A 475 11.35 1.98 0.54
C PRO A 475 10.93 1.48 1.94
N TYR A 476 10.03 2.21 2.60
CA TYR A 476 9.66 2.03 4.00
C TYR A 476 8.18 1.67 4.20
N TRP A 477 7.39 1.59 3.12
CA TRP A 477 6.05 0.98 3.17
C TRP A 477 6.21 -0.54 3.17
N ASN A 478 5.69 -1.20 4.20
CA ASN A 478 5.78 -2.65 4.35
C ASN A 478 4.69 -3.35 3.51
N TRP A 479 5.01 -3.79 2.28
CA TRP A 479 4.04 -4.50 1.44
C TRP A 479 3.71 -5.88 1.99
N ALA A 480 4.64 -6.59 2.65
CA ALA A 480 4.35 -7.91 3.22
C ALA A 480 3.22 -7.85 4.26
N HIS A 481 3.34 -6.96 5.26
CA HIS A 481 2.32 -6.69 6.28
C HIS A 481 1.00 -6.18 5.68
N TYR A 482 1.08 -5.34 4.64
CA TYR A 482 -0.12 -4.87 3.96
C TYR A 482 -0.85 -6.01 3.23
N MET A 483 -0.11 -6.89 2.54
CA MET A 483 -0.66 -8.06 1.85
C MET A 483 -1.23 -9.11 2.83
N ASP A 484 -0.63 -9.28 4.01
CA ASP A 484 -1.19 -10.07 5.12
C ASP A 484 -2.55 -9.51 5.57
N LEU A 485 -2.65 -8.18 5.79
CA LEU A 485 -3.90 -7.50 6.15
C LEU A 485 -4.96 -7.52 5.04
N LEU A 486 -4.55 -7.57 3.77
CA LEU A 486 -5.44 -7.82 2.63
C LEU A 486 -6.02 -9.25 2.65
N GLY A 487 -5.41 -10.18 3.40
CA GLY A 487 -5.74 -11.59 3.41
C GLY A 487 -5.14 -12.36 2.23
N ALA A 488 -4.08 -11.81 1.63
CA ALA A 488 -3.33 -12.39 0.52
C ALA A 488 -1.82 -12.40 0.85
N PRO A 489 -1.41 -13.11 1.93
CA PRO A 489 -0.02 -13.16 2.38
C PRO A 489 0.92 -13.66 1.27
N LEU A 490 2.14 -13.13 1.21
CA LEU A 490 3.08 -13.42 0.11
C LEU A 490 3.47 -14.90 0.01
N GLY A 491 3.46 -15.60 1.15
CA GLY A 491 3.60 -17.06 1.23
C GLY A 491 4.29 -17.50 2.50
N ALA A 492 4.90 -18.69 2.44
CA ALA A 492 5.93 -19.10 3.38
C ALA A 492 7.23 -19.27 2.59
N THR A 493 8.34 -18.71 3.07
CA THR A 493 9.65 -18.86 2.45
C THR A 493 10.08 -20.33 2.40
N GLY A 494 10.60 -20.75 1.24
CA GLY A 494 10.90 -22.15 0.96
C GLY A 494 10.81 -22.48 -0.53
N GLY A 495 11.35 -23.65 -0.88
CA GLY A 495 11.68 -24.02 -2.26
C GLY A 495 13.14 -23.69 -2.60
N VAL A 496 13.59 -24.14 -3.76
CA VAL A 496 14.88 -23.72 -4.35
C VAL A 496 14.53 -23.13 -5.71
N PRO A 497 14.81 -21.85 -5.99
CA PRO A 497 14.43 -21.24 -7.25
C PRO A 497 14.99 -22.02 -8.45
N VAL A 498 14.16 -22.29 -9.46
CA VAL A 498 14.55 -22.98 -10.70
C VAL A 498 14.60 -22.00 -11.86
N VAL A 499 15.61 -22.12 -12.75
CA VAL A 499 15.73 -21.26 -13.93
C VAL A 499 14.52 -21.43 -14.84
N GLY A 500 13.88 -20.34 -15.24
CA GLY A 500 12.61 -20.33 -15.96
C GLY A 500 11.36 -20.49 -15.08
N GLY A 501 11.52 -20.78 -13.79
CA GLY A 501 10.47 -20.66 -12.77
C GLY A 501 10.33 -19.22 -12.28
N THR A 502 9.45 -18.97 -11.31
CA THR A 502 9.18 -17.62 -10.76
C THR A 502 9.43 -17.52 -9.26
N VAL A 503 10.04 -16.42 -8.85
CA VAL A 503 10.21 -16.00 -7.45
C VAL A 503 9.43 -14.74 -7.16
N THR A 504 8.75 -14.72 -6.03
CA THR A 504 8.12 -13.55 -5.41
C THR A 504 9.08 -13.01 -4.37
N ILE A 505 9.45 -11.73 -4.46
CA ILE A 505 10.38 -11.09 -3.51
C ILE A 505 9.71 -10.98 -2.14
N ASP A 506 10.43 -11.35 -1.06
CA ASP A 506 9.90 -11.34 0.32
C ASP A 506 11.05 -11.19 1.34
N PRO A 507 11.74 -10.03 1.39
CA PRO A 507 12.79 -9.77 2.36
C PRO A 507 12.20 -9.58 3.77
N PRO A 508 12.80 -10.16 4.82
CA PRO A 508 12.29 -10.03 6.17
C PRO A 508 12.39 -8.59 6.68
N PHE A 509 11.24 -7.90 6.84
CA PHE A 509 11.10 -6.53 7.32
C PHE A 509 11.51 -6.37 8.80
N THR A 510 12.80 -6.51 9.05
CA THR A 510 13.47 -6.58 10.34
C THR A 510 14.90 -6.06 10.21
N SER A 511 15.68 -6.04 11.30
CA SER A 511 17.11 -5.69 11.28
C SER A 511 17.99 -6.59 10.38
N ALA A 512 17.44 -7.65 9.77
CA ALA A 512 18.11 -8.45 8.75
C ALA A 512 18.10 -7.78 7.36
N ASN A 513 17.17 -6.86 7.07
CA ASN A 513 17.08 -6.13 5.81
C ASN A 513 17.10 -4.60 6.03
N GLU A 514 18.23 -4.09 6.54
CA GLU A 514 18.53 -2.65 6.64
C GLU A 514 19.64 -2.23 5.65
N PRO A 515 19.41 -2.29 4.33
CA PRO A 515 20.38 -1.83 3.36
C PRO A 515 20.56 -0.30 3.45
N VAL A 516 21.74 0.20 3.02
CA VAL A 516 22.04 1.64 3.09
C VAL A 516 21.20 2.41 2.06
N VAL A 517 20.26 3.21 2.55
CA VAL A 517 19.46 4.16 1.76
C VAL A 517 20.00 5.59 1.93
N THR A 518 19.90 6.42 0.90
CA THR A 518 20.32 7.84 0.86
C THR A 518 19.22 8.71 0.27
N GLY A 519 19.34 10.04 0.44
CA GLY A 519 18.29 11.02 0.08
C GLY A 519 17.64 11.68 1.31
N CYS A 520 17.83 11.10 2.49
CA CYS A 520 17.52 11.75 3.77
C CYS A 520 18.50 12.90 4.09
N SER A 521 18.14 13.74 5.07
CA SER A 521 19.03 14.72 5.70
C SER A 521 19.01 14.54 7.23
N PRO A 522 20.13 14.18 7.88
CA PRO A 522 21.43 13.84 7.29
C PRO A 522 21.38 12.60 6.37
N SER A 523 22.44 12.42 5.57
CA SER A 523 22.65 11.27 4.69
C SER A 523 23.85 10.44 5.20
N PRO A 524 23.83 9.10 5.16
CA PRO A 524 22.73 8.24 4.72
C PRO A 524 21.48 8.36 5.60
N CYS A 525 20.37 7.82 5.12
CA CYS A 525 19.19 7.61 5.93
C CYS A 525 19.52 6.79 7.18
N LYS A 526 18.76 7.02 8.25
CA LYS A 526 18.84 6.20 9.45
C LYS A 526 18.55 4.74 9.07
N ALA A 527 19.42 3.82 9.48
CA ALA A 527 19.19 2.39 9.34
C ALA A 527 17.87 1.99 10.04
N GLN A 528 17.07 1.23 9.29
CA GLN A 528 15.76 0.70 9.64
C GLN A 528 15.38 -0.35 8.57
N PRO A 529 14.39 -1.22 8.82
CA PRO A 529 13.94 -2.20 7.82
C PRO A 529 13.45 -1.54 6.53
N THR A 530 13.72 -2.21 5.41
CA THR A 530 13.19 -1.83 4.09
C THR A 530 12.44 -2.98 3.44
N ASP A 531 11.54 -2.65 2.53
CA ASP A 531 10.66 -3.59 1.85
C ASP A 531 11.20 -4.08 0.49
N PHE A 532 12.52 -3.93 0.25
CA PHE A 532 13.14 -4.24 -1.04
C PHE A 532 14.49 -4.93 -0.91
N VAL A 533 14.94 -5.58 -1.99
CA VAL A 533 16.31 -6.09 -2.15
C VAL A 533 17.05 -5.31 -3.24
N TYR A 534 18.33 -5.02 -3.00
CA TYR A 534 19.21 -4.38 -3.98
C TYR A 534 19.64 -5.35 -5.08
N LEU A 535 19.41 -4.94 -6.33
CA LEU A 535 19.76 -5.67 -7.55
C LEU A 535 21.15 -5.31 -8.04
N ARG A 536 21.96 -6.32 -8.34
CA ARG A 536 23.38 -6.21 -8.70
C ARG A 536 23.70 -6.83 -10.04
N THR A 537 24.79 -6.34 -10.62
CA THR A 537 25.39 -6.83 -11.87
C THR A 537 26.01 -8.24 -11.77
N GLY A 538 26.13 -8.81 -10.56
CA GLY A 538 26.66 -10.16 -10.35
C GLY A 538 26.40 -10.68 -8.92
N PRO A 539 26.62 -11.99 -8.69
CA PRO A 539 26.40 -12.65 -7.39
C PRO A 539 27.52 -12.34 -6.40
N SER A 540 27.55 -11.10 -5.90
CA SER A 540 28.50 -10.62 -4.89
C SER A 540 27.96 -9.38 -4.18
N PRO A 541 28.14 -9.22 -2.85
CA PRO A 541 27.75 -8.00 -2.16
C PRO A 541 28.57 -6.77 -2.58
N THR A 542 29.71 -6.96 -3.26
CA THR A 542 30.55 -5.90 -3.82
C THR A 542 30.35 -5.67 -5.33
N ALA A 543 29.49 -6.45 -6.00
CA ALA A 543 29.13 -6.17 -7.38
C ALA A 543 28.35 -4.84 -7.45
N PRO A 544 28.62 -3.96 -8.44
CA PRO A 544 27.83 -2.75 -8.65
C PRO A 544 26.33 -3.03 -8.73
N LEU A 545 25.53 -2.08 -8.25
CA LEU A 545 24.10 -2.03 -8.50
C LEU A 545 23.84 -2.00 -10.02
N ILE A 546 22.71 -2.54 -10.46
CA ILE A 546 22.35 -2.51 -11.89
C ILE A 546 22.08 -1.09 -12.38
N SER A 547 22.06 -0.90 -13.71
CA SER A 547 21.79 0.40 -14.32
C SER A 547 20.79 0.28 -15.47
N ASP A 548 19.77 1.13 -15.44
CA ASP A 548 18.82 1.38 -16.50
C ASP A 548 19.29 2.59 -17.35
N PRO A 549 19.72 2.38 -18.61
CA PRO A 549 20.25 3.45 -19.45
C PRO A 549 19.17 4.45 -19.91
N VAL A 550 17.89 4.08 -19.87
CA VAL A 550 16.78 4.97 -20.25
C VAL A 550 16.46 5.92 -19.10
N MET A 551 16.42 5.42 -17.85
CA MET A 551 16.30 6.27 -16.66
C MET A 551 17.48 7.23 -16.52
N ALA A 552 18.71 6.73 -16.72
CA ALA A 552 19.90 7.57 -16.74
C ALA A 552 19.87 8.62 -17.88
N GLY A 553 19.40 8.24 -19.07
CA GLY A 553 19.20 9.16 -20.20
C GLY A 553 18.13 10.23 -19.95
N ALA A 554 17.16 9.95 -19.09
CA ALA A 554 16.16 10.91 -18.61
C ALA A 554 16.64 11.77 -17.41
N GLY A 555 17.89 11.59 -16.95
CA GLY A 555 18.47 12.35 -15.84
C GLY A 555 17.98 11.92 -14.44
N LEU A 556 17.38 10.74 -14.31
CA LEU A 556 16.97 10.18 -13.02
C LEU A 556 18.15 9.62 -12.23
N ALA A 557 17.95 9.46 -10.92
CA ALA A 557 18.78 8.58 -10.10
C ALA A 557 18.75 7.16 -10.69
N ASN A 558 19.92 6.53 -10.77
CA ASN A 558 20.08 5.22 -11.37
C ASN A 558 21.34 4.50 -10.85
N GLY A 559 21.20 3.27 -10.34
CA GLY A 559 22.31 2.46 -9.83
C GLY A 559 22.94 3.02 -8.55
N THR A 560 22.14 3.71 -7.73
CA THR A 560 22.55 4.41 -6.52
C THR A 560 21.74 4.01 -5.29
N THR A 561 22.33 4.24 -4.12
CA THR A 561 21.65 4.05 -2.84
C THR A 561 20.48 5.03 -2.60
N GLN A 562 20.10 5.89 -3.55
CA GLN A 562 19.03 6.86 -3.33
C GLN A 562 17.67 6.18 -3.21
N ALA A 563 16.80 6.71 -2.34
CA ALA A 563 15.46 6.17 -2.11
C ALA A 563 14.57 6.22 -3.37
N SER A 564 14.62 7.34 -4.11
CA SER A 564 13.90 7.56 -5.37
C SER A 564 14.52 6.85 -6.59
N ASP A 565 15.58 6.09 -6.40
CA ASP A 565 16.23 5.32 -7.45
C ASP A 565 15.54 3.96 -7.56
N VAL A 566 14.48 3.85 -8.36
CA VAL A 566 13.79 2.57 -8.51
C VAL A 566 14.51 1.60 -9.45
N SER A 567 15.63 2.00 -10.09
CA SER A 567 16.22 1.17 -11.15
C SER A 567 16.90 -0.10 -10.63
N ASP A 568 17.33 -0.10 -9.37
CA ASP A 568 18.11 -1.18 -8.75
C ASP A 568 17.41 -1.88 -7.56
N LYS A 569 16.08 -1.79 -7.45
CA LYS A 569 15.31 -2.31 -6.30
C LYS A 569 14.16 -3.20 -6.75
N ALA A 570 14.13 -4.44 -6.26
CA ALA A 570 12.95 -5.31 -6.35
C ALA A 570 12.21 -5.32 -5.01
N VAL A 571 10.91 -5.03 -5.02
CA VAL A 571 10.07 -4.75 -3.83
C VAL A 571 9.24 -5.98 -3.44
N ALA A 572 8.89 -6.12 -2.15
CA ALA A 572 8.15 -7.27 -1.66
C ALA A 572 6.82 -7.51 -2.40
N GLY A 573 6.54 -8.78 -2.64
CA GLY A 573 5.44 -9.31 -3.44
C GLY A 573 5.58 -9.14 -4.96
N GLN A 574 6.47 -8.27 -5.47
CA GLN A 574 6.78 -8.26 -6.91
C GLN A 574 7.36 -9.63 -7.31
N THR A 575 6.89 -10.16 -8.45
CA THR A 575 7.20 -11.53 -8.88
C THR A 575 7.89 -11.53 -10.25
N PHE A 576 9.02 -12.22 -10.36
CA PHE A 576 9.91 -12.20 -11.52
C PHE A 576 10.31 -13.61 -11.96
N VAL A 577 10.76 -13.76 -13.21
CA VAL A 577 11.29 -15.04 -13.73
C VAL A 577 12.76 -15.19 -13.39
N VAL A 578 13.15 -16.36 -12.89
CA VAL A 578 14.53 -16.70 -12.50
C VAL A 578 15.39 -16.93 -13.74
N ALA A 579 16.51 -16.21 -13.82
CA ALA A 579 17.48 -16.22 -14.91
C ALA A 579 18.78 -17.00 -14.60
N GLU A 580 19.09 -17.21 -13.31
CA GLU A 580 20.21 -18.02 -12.79
C GLU A 580 20.07 -18.18 -11.27
N VAL A 581 20.73 -19.18 -10.68
CA VAL A 581 20.90 -19.32 -9.22
C VAL A 581 22.33 -19.76 -8.92
N ARG A 582 22.96 -19.19 -7.89
CA ARG A 582 24.37 -19.46 -7.56
C ARG A 582 24.67 -19.34 -6.06
N GLY A 583 24.32 -20.38 -5.30
CA GLY A 583 24.40 -20.35 -3.84
C GLY A 583 23.35 -19.38 -3.29
N ASP A 584 23.71 -18.57 -2.29
CA ASP A 584 22.87 -17.52 -1.67
C ASP A 584 22.58 -16.31 -2.59
N TRP A 585 22.49 -16.52 -3.90
CA TRP A 585 22.27 -15.49 -4.91
C TRP A 585 21.33 -15.99 -6.00
N THR A 586 20.20 -15.29 -6.15
CA THR A 586 19.18 -15.54 -7.16
C THR A 586 19.24 -14.43 -8.21
N ALA A 587 19.27 -14.79 -9.49
CA ALA A 587 19.21 -13.84 -10.59
C ALA A 587 17.83 -13.86 -11.24
N ILE A 588 17.30 -12.70 -11.59
CA ILE A 588 16.01 -12.52 -12.26
C ILE A 588 16.16 -11.79 -13.59
N TRP A 589 15.20 -11.98 -14.50
CA TRP A 589 15.03 -11.11 -15.65
C TRP A 589 14.32 -9.82 -15.22
N TYR A 590 14.97 -8.68 -15.46
CA TYR A 590 14.54 -7.39 -14.95
C TYR A 590 15.12 -6.29 -15.85
N GLY A 591 14.29 -5.40 -16.41
CA GLY A 591 14.76 -4.24 -17.17
C GLY A 591 15.65 -4.57 -18.38
N GLY A 592 15.44 -5.71 -19.02
CA GLY A 592 16.22 -6.18 -20.18
C GLY A 592 17.57 -6.81 -19.82
N GLN A 593 17.86 -7.02 -18.54
CA GLN A 593 19.13 -7.56 -18.06
C GLN A 593 18.93 -8.66 -17.00
N LYS A 594 20.01 -9.39 -16.72
CA LYS A 594 20.08 -10.34 -15.59
C LYS A 594 20.49 -9.56 -14.34
N ALA A 595 19.59 -9.51 -13.36
CA ALA A 595 19.77 -8.77 -12.12
C ALA A 595 19.84 -9.70 -10.92
N TRP A 596 20.87 -9.56 -10.08
CA TRP A 596 21.15 -10.48 -8.95
C TRP A 596 20.77 -9.87 -7.60
N PHE A 597 20.00 -10.59 -6.79
CA PHE A 597 19.82 -10.27 -5.36
C PHE A 597 20.42 -11.35 -4.47
N ALA A 598 20.74 -10.98 -3.24
CA ALA A 598 21.17 -11.93 -2.21
C ALA A 598 19.94 -12.62 -1.62
N ASP A 599 19.96 -13.95 -1.61
CA ASP A 599 18.85 -14.80 -1.17
C ASP A 599 19.37 -15.86 -0.19
N PRO A 600 19.85 -15.44 1.00
CA PRO A 600 20.56 -16.31 1.94
C PRO A 600 19.66 -17.45 2.41
N GLY A 601 20.01 -18.68 2.03
CA GLY A 601 19.22 -19.88 2.31
C GLY A 601 17.80 -19.91 1.72
N GLY A 602 17.47 -19.07 0.73
CA GLY A 602 16.11 -18.96 0.17
C GLY A 602 15.13 -18.21 1.09
N ALA A 603 15.62 -17.29 1.92
CA ALA A 603 14.85 -16.59 2.93
C ALA A 603 14.40 -15.16 2.56
N TYR A 604 14.74 -14.68 1.35
CA TYR A 604 14.39 -13.32 0.87
C TYR A 604 13.46 -13.37 -0.37
N ALA A 605 13.00 -14.57 -0.74
CA ALA A 605 12.00 -14.80 -1.77
C ALA A 605 11.18 -16.07 -1.48
N VAL A 606 9.94 -16.08 -1.97
CA VAL A 606 9.04 -17.25 -2.01
C VAL A 606 9.06 -17.82 -3.44
N VAL A 607 9.23 -19.14 -3.58
CA VAL A 607 9.14 -19.80 -4.90
C VAL A 607 7.67 -20.15 -5.20
N GLY A 608 7.20 -19.81 -6.40
CA GLY A 608 5.77 -19.85 -6.74
C GLY A 608 5.23 -21.25 -7.03
N GLY A 609 4.38 -21.78 -6.14
CA GLY A 609 3.81 -23.14 -6.25
C GLY A 609 2.78 -23.40 -7.36
N ALA A 610 2.54 -22.46 -8.28
CA ALA A 610 1.69 -22.64 -9.46
C ALA A 610 2.21 -21.76 -10.61
N ALA A 611 2.30 -22.31 -11.83
CA ALA A 611 2.92 -21.58 -12.94
C ALA A 611 2.17 -20.29 -13.31
N ARG A 612 2.77 -19.14 -12.95
CA ARG A 612 2.37 -17.82 -13.46
C ARG A 612 2.51 -17.80 -14.99
N GLN A 613 1.70 -16.98 -15.64
CA GLN A 613 1.84 -16.72 -17.07
C GLN A 613 3.07 -15.85 -17.31
N VAL A 614 3.81 -16.14 -18.39
CA VAL A 614 5.00 -15.39 -18.81
C VAL A 614 4.95 -15.08 -20.30
N VAL A 615 5.67 -14.06 -20.75
CA VAL A 615 5.90 -13.78 -22.16
C VAL A 615 7.40 -13.75 -22.49
N THR A 616 7.71 -14.17 -23.71
CA THR A 616 9.04 -14.06 -24.34
C THR A 616 8.89 -13.43 -25.73
N PRO A 617 9.92 -12.76 -26.28
CA PRO A 617 9.94 -12.40 -27.70
C PRO A 617 9.57 -13.59 -28.60
N ALA A 618 8.80 -13.33 -29.66
CA ALA A 618 8.37 -14.37 -30.62
C ALA A 618 9.47 -14.81 -31.60
N GLY A 619 10.68 -14.24 -31.50
CA GLY A 619 11.86 -14.56 -32.29
C GLY A 619 13.08 -13.79 -31.80
N ASP A 620 14.15 -13.76 -32.59
CA ASP A 620 15.46 -13.21 -32.19
C ASP A 620 15.53 -11.68 -32.11
N THR A 621 14.49 -10.97 -32.56
CA THR A 621 14.39 -9.50 -32.51
C THR A 621 13.92 -9.03 -31.14
N ALA A 622 14.59 -8.04 -30.55
CA ALA A 622 14.17 -7.44 -29.29
C ALA A 622 12.84 -6.67 -29.43
N VAL A 623 11.90 -6.92 -28.51
CA VAL A 623 10.52 -6.42 -28.60
C VAL A 623 10.38 -5.05 -27.90
N PRO A 624 9.78 -4.03 -28.55
CA PRO A 624 9.62 -2.71 -27.93
C PRO A 624 8.69 -2.71 -26.70
N VAL A 625 9.09 -1.97 -25.66
CA VAL A 625 8.29 -1.79 -24.43
C VAL A 625 7.55 -0.45 -24.46
N TYR A 626 6.27 -0.48 -24.09
CA TYR A 626 5.35 0.64 -24.10
C TYR A 626 4.85 0.98 -22.69
N GLY A 627 4.55 2.26 -22.44
CA GLY A 627 4.02 2.74 -21.15
C GLY A 627 2.51 2.69 -21.00
N ARG A 628 1.78 2.33 -22.06
CA ARG A 628 0.31 2.33 -22.12
C ARG A 628 -0.18 1.43 -23.25
N ALA A 629 -1.35 0.81 -23.07
CA ALA A 629 -2.01 -0.01 -24.08
C ALA A 629 -3.14 0.77 -24.76
N TYR A 630 -2.78 1.77 -25.58
CA TYR A 630 -3.74 2.58 -26.34
C TYR A 630 -4.16 1.89 -27.65
N PRO A 631 -5.33 2.24 -28.22
CA PRO A 631 -5.82 1.70 -29.48
C PRO A 631 -5.06 2.28 -30.68
N GLU A 632 -5.07 1.56 -31.80
CA GLU A 632 -4.56 2.09 -33.07
C GLU A 632 -5.44 3.22 -33.65
N ALA A 633 -4.83 4.15 -34.39
CA ALA A 633 -5.51 5.35 -34.89
C ALA A 633 -6.75 5.08 -35.77
N SER A 634 -6.87 3.89 -36.37
CA SER A 634 -8.03 3.46 -37.16
C SER A 634 -9.24 3.02 -36.32
N ALA A 635 -9.09 2.88 -35.00
CA ALA A 635 -10.18 2.56 -34.08
C ALA A 635 -11.05 3.78 -33.72
N TYR A 636 -10.50 4.99 -33.84
CA TYR A 636 -11.20 6.22 -33.47
C TYR A 636 -12.33 6.51 -34.47
N PRO A 637 -13.56 6.79 -34.01
CA PRO A 637 -14.67 7.14 -34.90
C PRO A 637 -14.39 8.47 -35.63
N ALA A 638 -15.06 8.70 -36.76
CA ALA A 638 -14.79 9.85 -37.63
C ALA A 638 -14.86 11.23 -36.93
N VAL A 639 -15.68 11.36 -35.87
CA VAL A 639 -15.77 12.57 -35.04
C VAL A 639 -14.51 12.82 -34.19
N LEU A 640 -13.79 11.75 -33.81
CA LEU A 640 -12.52 11.80 -33.07
C LEU A 640 -11.28 11.66 -33.98
N ALA A 641 -11.43 11.81 -35.29
CA ALA A 641 -10.33 11.63 -36.25
C ALA A 641 -9.17 12.62 -36.03
N ASP A 642 -9.43 13.82 -35.50
CA ASP A 642 -8.36 14.74 -35.07
C ASP A 642 -7.71 14.34 -33.74
N VAL A 643 -8.45 13.72 -32.83
CA VAL A 643 -7.90 13.18 -31.57
C VAL A 643 -6.89 12.08 -31.89
N ALA A 644 -7.23 11.17 -32.79
CA ALA A 644 -6.36 10.10 -33.30
C ALA A 644 -5.04 10.58 -33.93
N ARG A 645 -4.97 11.86 -34.35
CA ARG A 645 -3.78 12.49 -34.95
C ARG A 645 -2.91 13.24 -33.93
N ARG A 646 -3.34 13.37 -32.67
CA ARG A 646 -2.57 14.09 -31.63
C ARG A 646 -1.36 13.27 -31.20
N SER A 647 -0.26 13.97 -30.89
CA SER A 647 0.91 13.37 -30.24
C SER A 647 0.57 12.70 -28.90
N THR A 648 -0.44 13.20 -28.17
CA THR A 648 -0.94 12.56 -26.95
C THR A 648 -1.51 11.16 -27.16
N GLN A 649 -1.98 10.81 -28.36
CA GLN A 649 -2.51 9.47 -28.68
C GLN A 649 -1.48 8.54 -29.34
N THR A 650 -0.31 9.05 -29.75
CA THR A 650 0.69 8.25 -30.46
C THR A 650 1.32 7.19 -29.53
N VAL A 651 1.29 5.92 -29.95
CA VAL A 651 1.86 4.80 -29.19
C VAL A 651 3.32 4.58 -29.59
N ALA A 652 4.23 5.28 -28.91
CA ALA A 652 5.67 5.16 -29.09
C ALA A 652 6.32 4.28 -28.00
N PRO A 653 7.36 3.48 -28.32
CA PRO A 653 8.14 2.77 -27.30
C PRO A 653 8.89 3.74 -26.38
N LEU A 654 9.09 3.35 -25.12
CA LEU A 654 9.79 4.17 -24.12
C LEU A 654 11.32 4.18 -24.27
N GLY A 655 11.87 3.44 -25.24
CA GLY A 655 13.31 3.23 -25.43
C GLY A 655 13.83 1.89 -24.85
N TRP A 656 13.05 1.26 -23.97
CA TRP A 656 13.27 -0.10 -23.50
C TRP A 656 12.86 -1.16 -24.55
N THR A 657 13.53 -2.31 -24.53
CA THR A 657 13.18 -3.50 -25.35
C THR A 657 13.39 -4.79 -24.56
N LEU A 658 12.50 -5.78 -24.70
CA LEU A 658 12.68 -7.16 -24.23
C LEU A 658 13.67 -7.88 -25.15
N PRO A 659 14.87 -8.29 -24.69
CA PRO A 659 15.81 -9.03 -25.52
C PRO A 659 15.39 -10.50 -25.71
N ALA A 660 15.76 -11.08 -26.85
CA ALA A 660 15.53 -12.50 -27.12
C ALA A 660 16.14 -13.41 -26.04
N GLY A 661 15.45 -14.51 -25.72
CA GLY A 661 15.84 -15.45 -24.66
C GLY A 661 15.54 -14.99 -23.22
N GLN A 662 14.94 -13.82 -23.02
CA GLN A 662 14.44 -13.39 -21.70
C GLN A 662 12.93 -13.60 -21.58
N SER A 663 12.46 -13.78 -20.34
CA SER A 663 11.07 -14.09 -20.01
C SER A 663 10.58 -13.19 -18.88
N TYR A 664 9.35 -12.68 -18.99
CA TYR A 664 8.76 -11.74 -18.02
C TYR A 664 7.38 -12.20 -17.56
N VAL A 665 7.06 -12.02 -16.28
CA VAL A 665 5.73 -12.34 -15.72
C VAL A 665 4.70 -11.40 -16.36
N ALA A 666 3.58 -11.97 -16.80
CA ALA A 666 2.59 -11.28 -17.63
C ALA A 666 1.16 -11.59 -17.21
N ASP A 667 0.32 -10.56 -17.11
CA ASP A 667 -1.10 -10.69 -16.77
C ASP A 667 -1.97 -11.01 -18.00
N ALA A 668 -3.27 -11.20 -17.80
CA ALA A 668 -4.19 -11.49 -18.90
C ALA A 668 -4.11 -10.40 -19.99
N PRO A 669 -4.08 -10.77 -21.29
CA PRO A 669 -3.91 -9.81 -22.37
C PRO A 669 -5.10 -8.84 -22.45
N VAL A 670 -4.78 -7.57 -22.71
CA VAL A 670 -5.74 -6.46 -22.80
C VAL A 670 -5.81 -5.94 -24.24
N THR A 671 -7.02 -5.74 -24.76
CA THR A 671 -7.23 -4.96 -25.99
C THR A 671 -6.97 -3.50 -25.68
N GLY A 672 -6.27 -2.79 -26.57
CA GLY A 672 -5.95 -1.39 -26.35
C GLY A 672 -7.18 -0.47 -26.36
N ASP A 673 -7.27 0.40 -25.38
CA ASP A 673 -8.42 1.24 -25.08
C ASP A 673 -8.02 2.66 -24.60
N TYR A 674 -8.90 3.63 -24.82
CA TYR A 674 -8.75 5.04 -24.41
C TYR A 674 -10.12 5.71 -24.24
N PHE A 675 -10.37 6.28 -23.07
CA PHE A 675 -11.54 7.12 -22.79
C PHE A 675 -11.27 8.57 -23.22
N TYR A 676 -12.19 9.19 -23.97
CA TYR A 676 -12.04 10.59 -24.39
C TYR A 676 -12.98 11.53 -23.61
N ALA A 677 -12.37 12.37 -22.78
CA ALA A 677 -12.99 13.51 -22.11
C ALA A 677 -12.16 14.78 -22.34
N GLU A 678 -12.74 15.81 -22.93
CA GLU A 678 -12.06 17.05 -23.32
C GLU A 678 -12.64 18.29 -22.66
N ASN A 679 -13.97 18.45 -22.64
CA ASN A 679 -14.62 19.59 -21.99
C ASN A 679 -15.19 19.21 -20.62
N ILE A 680 -15.11 20.13 -19.67
CA ILE A 680 -15.66 19.96 -18.31
C ILE A 680 -17.15 19.57 -18.30
N ASP A 681 -17.92 20.08 -19.27
CA ASP A 681 -19.36 19.84 -19.42
C ASP A 681 -19.69 18.86 -20.56
N GLN A 682 -18.73 18.00 -20.91
CA GLN A 682 -18.83 16.95 -21.95
C GLN A 682 -19.32 17.48 -23.31
N SER A 683 -19.10 18.78 -23.58
CA SER A 683 -19.64 19.46 -24.77
C SER A 683 -18.73 19.39 -26.01
N ALA A 684 -17.62 18.64 -25.99
CA ALA A 684 -16.76 18.50 -27.16
C ALA A 684 -17.33 17.46 -28.16
N PRO A 685 -17.03 17.57 -29.47
CA PRO A 685 -17.49 16.59 -30.45
C PRO A 685 -16.96 15.18 -30.14
N GLY A 686 -17.86 14.30 -29.67
CA GLY A 686 -17.53 12.93 -29.30
C GLY A 686 -16.92 12.76 -27.91
N ASP A 687 -17.11 13.71 -26.98
CA ASP A 687 -16.85 13.49 -25.54
C ASP A 687 -17.57 12.24 -24.98
N ASP A 688 -17.17 11.80 -23.79
CA ASP A 688 -17.72 10.63 -23.08
C ASP A 688 -17.71 9.34 -23.94
N THR A 689 -16.67 9.21 -24.77
CA THR A 689 -16.53 8.12 -25.73
C THR A 689 -15.30 7.28 -25.44
N ARG A 690 -15.54 6.02 -25.05
CA ARG A 690 -14.52 4.98 -24.94
C ARG A 690 -14.18 4.41 -26.33
N VAL A 691 -12.96 4.63 -26.78
CA VAL A 691 -12.40 4.06 -28.02
C VAL A 691 -11.72 2.73 -27.69
N VAL A 692 -12.07 1.66 -28.41
CA VAL A 692 -11.49 0.32 -28.26
C VAL A 692 -10.95 -0.14 -29.61
N GLY A 693 -9.68 -0.56 -29.63
CA GLY A 693 -8.98 -0.98 -30.84
C GLY A 693 -9.00 -2.50 -31.07
N THR A 694 -8.09 -2.94 -31.92
CA THR A 694 -7.80 -4.36 -32.22
C THR A 694 -6.38 -4.76 -31.82
N THR A 695 -5.50 -3.80 -31.55
CA THR A 695 -4.16 -4.06 -30.99
C THR A 695 -4.29 -4.63 -29.58
N VAL A 696 -3.74 -5.83 -29.36
CA VAL A 696 -3.73 -6.50 -28.04
C VAL A 696 -2.33 -6.39 -27.42
N TYR A 697 -2.29 -6.18 -26.11
CA TYR A 697 -1.07 -6.03 -25.32
C TYR A 697 -1.08 -7.00 -24.14
N TYR A 698 0.10 -7.42 -23.69
CA TYR A 698 0.29 -8.03 -22.37
C TYR A 698 0.80 -6.95 -21.40
N PRO A 699 0.12 -6.71 -20.26
CA PRO A 699 0.75 -6.10 -19.09
C PRO A 699 1.84 -7.04 -18.57
N ILE A 700 3.02 -6.50 -18.27
CA ILE A 700 4.18 -7.26 -17.80
C ILE A 700 4.83 -6.60 -16.59
N ARG A 701 5.36 -7.41 -15.67
CA ARG A 701 6.30 -6.98 -14.63
C ARG A 701 7.69 -6.83 -15.27
N TRP A 702 7.97 -5.66 -15.85
CA TRP A 702 9.13 -5.39 -16.69
C TRP A 702 10.41 -5.16 -15.88
N ASN A 703 10.33 -4.26 -14.92
CA ASN A 703 11.38 -3.95 -13.95
C ASN A 703 10.67 -3.66 -12.62
N HIS A 704 11.08 -2.62 -11.89
CA HIS A 704 10.29 -2.08 -10.78
C HIS A 704 8.86 -1.70 -11.19
N ARG A 705 8.62 -1.39 -12.47
CA ARG A 705 7.32 -0.95 -13.01
C ARG A 705 6.61 -2.05 -13.79
N ILE A 706 5.28 -1.94 -13.85
CA ILE A 706 4.50 -2.60 -14.90
C ILE A 706 4.78 -1.90 -16.24
N ALA A 707 4.70 -2.62 -17.35
CA ALA A 707 4.78 -2.06 -18.69
C ALA A 707 3.96 -2.90 -19.67
N PHE A 708 3.91 -2.51 -20.94
CA PHE A 708 3.11 -3.18 -21.96
C PHE A 708 3.97 -3.63 -23.15
N VAL A 709 3.73 -4.84 -23.64
CA VAL A 709 4.27 -5.36 -24.91
C VAL A 709 3.12 -5.82 -25.81
N LYS A 710 3.26 -5.69 -27.13
CA LYS A 710 2.21 -6.13 -28.07
C LYS A 710 2.17 -7.64 -28.16
N ALA A 711 0.96 -8.21 -28.14
CA ALA A 711 0.74 -9.64 -28.26
C ALA A 711 1.12 -10.22 -29.63
N SER A 712 1.32 -9.38 -30.65
CA SER A 712 1.89 -9.76 -31.95
C SER A 712 3.39 -10.06 -31.90
N ASP A 713 4.10 -9.51 -30.92
CA ASP A 713 5.56 -9.46 -30.89
C ASP A 713 6.15 -10.49 -29.90
N VAL A 714 5.30 -11.08 -29.06
CA VAL A 714 5.66 -12.04 -28.00
C VAL A 714 4.88 -13.36 -28.10
N THR A 715 5.48 -14.44 -27.63
CA THR A 715 4.79 -15.69 -27.32
C THR A 715 4.46 -15.72 -25.84
N ALA A 716 3.21 -16.05 -25.50
CA ALA A 716 2.79 -16.29 -24.13
C ALA A 716 2.92 -17.78 -23.75
N GLY A 717 3.33 -18.03 -22.51
CA GLY A 717 3.53 -19.36 -21.96
C GLY A 717 3.33 -19.41 -20.46
N ARG A 718 3.86 -20.46 -19.84
CA ARG A 718 3.84 -20.69 -18.39
C ARG A 718 5.27 -20.75 -17.87
N ALA A 719 5.49 -20.22 -16.66
CA ALA A 719 6.74 -20.43 -15.94
C ALA A 719 6.98 -21.93 -15.71
N THR A 720 8.24 -22.33 -15.55
CA THR A 720 8.62 -23.71 -15.23
C THR A 720 8.09 -24.10 -13.85
N GLU A 721 7.44 -25.26 -13.74
CA GLU A 721 6.90 -25.75 -12.46
C GLU A 721 7.96 -26.53 -11.66
N ASP A 722 8.04 -26.21 -10.36
CA ASP A 722 8.90 -26.87 -9.38
C ASP A 722 8.61 -28.36 -9.31
N GLY A 723 9.53 -29.16 -9.87
CA GLY A 723 9.44 -30.62 -9.96
C GLY A 723 9.79 -31.15 -11.35
N THR A 724 9.52 -30.38 -12.41
CA THR A 724 9.80 -30.77 -13.81
C THR A 724 11.30 -30.83 -14.15
N ALA A 725 12.16 -30.24 -13.32
CA ALA A 725 13.62 -30.28 -13.44
C ALA A 725 14.21 -31.71 -13.49
N SER A 726 13.49 -32.72 -12.99
CA SER A 726 13.88 -34.14 -13.13
C SER A 726 13.98 -34.60 -14.59
N GLU A 727 13.14 -34.07 -15.48
CA GLU A 727 13.13 -34.46 -16.90
C GLU A 727 14.10 -33.60 -17.72
N ALA A 728 14.18 -32.29 -17.43
CA ALA A 728 15.15 -31.39 -18.05
C ALA A 728 16.60 -31.85 -17.79
N ARG A 729 16.90 -32.39 -16.60
CA ARG A 729 18.21 -32.96 -16.29
C ARG A 729 18.48 -34.28 -17.01
N ALA A 730 17.46 -35.14 -17.16
CA ALA A 730 17.58 -36.38 -17.92
C ALA A 730 17.88 -36.14 -19.41
N ALA A 731 17.36 -35.05 -19.98
CA ALA A 731 17.65 -34.63 -21.37
C ALA A 731 19.09 -34.11 -21.58
N ALA A 732 19.79 -33.72 -20.50
CA ALA A 732 21.17 -33.21 -20.56
C ALA A 732 22.25 -34.27 -20.26
N GLU A 733 21.90 -35.40 -19.63
CA GLU A 733 22.87 -36.35 -19.04
C GLU A 733 22.89 -37.76 -19.68
N ALA A 734 22.57 -37.93 -20.99
CA ALA A 734 22.82 -39.21 -21.70
C ALA A 734 22.90 -39.11 -23.25
N PRO A 735 23.77 -39.90 -23.91
CA PRO A 735 25.15 -40.21 -23.53
C PRO A 735 26.15 -40.11 -24.70
N ALA A 736 27.37 -39.60 -24.45
CA ALA A 736 28.49 -39.67 -25.39
C ALA A 736 29.15 -41.08 -25.38
N ALA A 737 28.43 -42.11 -25.83
CA ALA A 737 28.83 -43.52 -25.72
C ALA A 737 29.17 -44.16 -27.09
N ALA A 738 30.07 -43.54 -27.87
CA ALA A 738 30.42 -44.02 -29.22
C ALA A 738 31.86 -43.70 -29.67
N ALA A 739 32.88 -43.76 -28.78
CA ALA A 739 34.26 -43.43 -29.15
C ALA A 739 35.40 -44.04 -28.28
N ARG A 740 35.40 -45.37 -28.04
CA ARG A 740 36.62 -46.23 -27.92
C ARG A 740 36.27 -47.68 -27.63
#